data_AF-A0A0W0SPU7-F1
#
_entry.id   AF-A0A0W0SPU7-F1
#
_cell.length_a   1.000
_cell.length_b   1.000
_cell.length_c   1.000
_cell.angle_alpha   90.00
_cell.angle_beta   90.00
_cell.angle_gamma   90.00
#
_symmetry.space_group_name_H-M   'P 1'
#
loop_
_entity.id
_entity.type
_entity.pdbx_description
1 polymer ?
#
loop_
_entity_poly.entity_id
_entity_poly.type
_entity_poly.pdbx_seq_one_letter_code
_entity_poly.pdbx_strand_id
1 'polypeptide(L)'
;MPLPAKALRYGQLKRKTAGSAVPTSGHEVYKVEFVDTDGQTKTGFYKELIPDGIGDGSYPDILAKYSVAASILVRLALGARGAEDRLVLDEEGRIKGTVSVNLPDYKPLYTSGQTLPLDPQEKEWVCPSTETLLKYNVAELLVSALRIKCDDRHPGNFSLFGLIDWDMALYPYTYIMKGKRLVDGITKELPEKGMQLLSKHLDNFPNVEGRTHFPTNALPGNGNILKRFQSYAEFQKLATNQALKTEAGDISWQEQFFSALLKELLTFDPDMLRARLKEYFGEEMPLDYLSLPKEKHEQLAKTYPDLFNEKTNKEPFIDHIMRVFQREYDELYNAVVLYAGCTKNDSGAPVVGFNRFLRNKPSAVHKTLQWADLQNEKMQEYWERYIKESNNGALDAYTTPPEGRYDLARMRQRYHQIWRDAHSPTIKAIIDDGYTLIRQLANDLRVKPLPLATKEELEFTNLTESFQLIGVPKLLTESKSVDCDNASNLKLGLQALENFVWQLHNCTKEYYEVERKNLSVEHNQAFCEAVSKLIHKSENEVLPHLLGSKWEGSFGECLKNLQQFYNGLHFQRHLISKDVALHESATHDYSALLTRKHTDEEVVTSCLNTLFTWVNTLEKETFNEIILNTIEGYQPSFYNITARRYRAPEVETYLKTTTDDCANRLATILSEGGTESSSLNTHLLKNLVPIMLKATQAQVNVNLLSVGNAIEHNDFKAEFYAKKAKEFVKNDERFTIAVSKLKIAQFSNVMFAWAEKQTPKRIKAIIRRALDDYQPYYWNVFSAKARTPVVEGFLKKTYANEKLLALILTDGGNEESSLNTILLKKILAAMKQDLAQKKSDTPDLSVVGDITEEHLPYYGSQLKEYAKPKTFQKPIPVQSPSQQLQ
;
A
#
# COMPACT_ATOMS: atom_id res chain seq x y z
N MET A 1 -4.88 27.07 36.43
CA MET A 1 -4.26 26.31 35.33
C MET A 1 -4.24 27.17 34.08
N PRO A 2 -3.19 27.12 33.25
CA PRO A 2 -3.23 27.72 31.92
C PRO A 2 -4.37 27.08 31.11
N LEU A 3 -5.05 27.87 30.27
CA LEU A 3 -6.11 27.39 29.37
C LEU A 3 -5.52 26.32 28.44
N PRO A 4 -6.17 25.15 28.25
CA PRO A 4 -5.76 24.20 27.23
C PRO A 4 -5.69 24.89 25.86
N ALA A 5 -4.71 24.52 25.05
CA ALA A 5 -4.40 25.19 23.79
C ALA A 5 -5.59 25.24 22.83
N LYS A 6 -6.45 24.22 22.81
CA LYS A 6 -7.63 24.11 21.92
C LYS A 6 -8.96 24.44 22.60
N ALA A 7 -8.96 24.90 23.85
CA ALA A 7 -10.18 25.29 24.54
C ALA A 7 -10.55 26.76 24.26
N LEU A 8 -11.85 27.06 24.25
CA LEU A 8 -12.38 28.40 24.03
C LEU A 8 -12.68 29.09 25.36
N ARG A 9 -12.55 30.41 25.43
CA ARG A 9 -13.07 31.20 26.55
C ARG A 9 -14.54 31.55 26.32
N TYR A 10 -15.36 31.48 27.35
CA TYR A 10 -16.78 31.82 27.27
C TYR A 10 -17.00 33.23 26.70
N GLY A 11 -16.20 34.21 27.14
CA GLY A 11 -16.26 35.59 26.63
C GLY A 11 -15.85 35.77 25.16
N GLN A 12 -15.26 34.76 24.51
CA GLN A 12 -14.96 34.80 23.07
C GLN A 12 -16.18 34.49 22.20
N LEU A 13 -17.23 33.88 22.76
CA LEU A 13 -18.40 33.44 22.01
C LEU A 13 -19.38 34.59 21.82
N LYS A 14 -19.75 34.87 20.56
CA LYS A 14 -20.81 35.81 20.21
C LYS A 14 -22.03 35.05 19.72
N ARG A 15 -23.17 35.19 20.39
CA ARG A 15 -24.44 34.56 19.97
C ARG A 15 -24.90 35.17 18.65
N LYS A 16 -25.21 34.33 17.66
CA LYS A 16 -25.82 34.76 16.40
C LYS A 16 -27.33 34.59 16.46
N THR A 17 -28.06 35.68 16.17
CA THR A 17 -29.52 35.70 16.07
C THR A 17 -30.03 35.70 14.63
N ALA A 18 -29.15 35.85 13.63
CA ALA A 18 -29.48 35.85 12.20
C ALA A 18 -29.18 34.48 11.53
N GLY A 19 -30.09 34.02 10.66
CA GLY A 19 -30.00 32.74 9.91
C GLY A 19 -31.10 31.74 10.27
N SER A 20 -31.05 30.53 9.70
CA SER A 20 -31.98 29.44 10.05
C SER A 20 -31.95 29.15 11.55
N ALA A 21 -33.13 28.97 12.15
CA ALA A 21 -33.26 28.58 13.55
C ALA A 21 -32.43 27.32 13.83
N VAL A 22 -31.84 27.24 15.02
CA VAL A 22 -31.17 26.02 15.48
C VAL A 22 -32.25 24.91 15.52
N PRO A 23 -32.02 23.74 14.88
CA PRO A 23 -32.96 22.63 14.97
C PRO A 23 -33.26 22.31 16.43
N THR A 24 -34.52 22.00 16.74
CA THR A 24 -34.95 21.67 18.10
C THR A 24 -34.14 20.47 18.60
N SER A 25 -33.26 20.69 19.57
CA SER A 25 -32.45 19.67 20.24
C SER A 25 -33.07 19.34 21.59
N GLY A 26 -32.71 18.18 22.17
CA GLY A 26 -33.08 17.83 23.54
C GLY A 26 -32.43 18.75 24.59
N HIS A 27 -31.41 19.52 24.20
CA HIS A 27 -30.78 20.55 25.02
C HIS A 27 -30.91 21.90 24.32
N GLU A 28 -30.87 22.99 25.08
CA GLU A 28 -30.79 24.33 24.49
C GLU A 28 -29.40 24.52 23.85
N VAL A 29 -29.38 24.81 22.56
CA VAL A 29 -28.15 24.97 21.77
C VAL A 29 -28.18 26.34 21.10
N TYR A 30 -27.08 27.08 21.24
CA TYR A 30 -26.96 28.44 20.70
C TYR A 30 -25.99 28.45 19.52
N LYS A 31 -26.39 29.05 18.39
CA LYS A 31 -25.46 29.33 17.31
C LYS A 31 -24.51 30.44 17.75
N VAL A 32 -23.21 30.19 17.64
CA VAL A 32 -22.16 31.14 18.03
C VAL A 32 -21.18 31.41 16.90
N GLU A 33 -20.54 32.57 16.95
CA GLU A 33 -19.33 32.89 16.21
C GLU A 33 -18.18 33.21 17.16
N PHE A 34 -16.97 32.88 16.76
CA PHE A 34 -15.74 33.16 17.49
C PHE A 34 -14.57 33.31 16.50
N VAL A 35 -13.51 33.98 16.93
CA VAL A 35 -12.27 34.11 16.14
C VAL A 35 -11.32 32.99 16.57
N ASP A 36 -10.87 32.18 15.62
CA ASP A 36 -9.98 31.04 15.85
C ASP A 36 -8.49 31.46 15.72
N THR A 37 -7.52 30.58 16.02
CA THR A 37 -6.08 30.92 15.97
C THR A 37 -5.55 31.35 14.62
N ASP A 38 -6.18 30.88 13.55
CA ASP A 38 -5.87 31.25 12.17
C ASP A 38 -6.38 32.66 11.82
N GLY A 39 -6.94 33.39 12.79
CA GLY A 39 -7.54 34.71 12.61
C GLY A 39 -8.90 34.67 11.90
N GLN A 40 -9.41 33.48 11.53
CA GLN A 40 -10.67 33.34 10.83
C GLN A 40 -11.83 33.35 11.82
N THR A 41 -12.92 34.01 11.43
CA THR A 41 -14.18 33.90 12.15
C THR A 41 -14.86 32.58 11.80
N LYS A 42 -14.99 31.68 12.78
CA LYS A 42 -15.68 30.40 12.63
C LYS A 42 -17.06 30.46 13.28
N THR A 43 -17.94 29.58 12.83
CA THR A 43 -19.26 29.38 13.42
C THR A 43 -19.36 27.99 14.03
N GLY A 44 -20.21 27.87 15.04
CA GLY A 44 -20.46 26.60 15.70
C GLY A 44 -21.73 26.63 16.53
N PHE A 45 -21.94 25.54 17.25
CA PHE A 45 -23.10 25.31 18.10
C PHE A 45 -22.60 25.15 19.54
N TYR A 46 -22.90 26.13 20.37
CA TYR A 46 -22.60 26.13 21.80
C TYR A 46 -23.68 25.39 22.56
N LYS A 47 -23.26 24.41 23.35
CA LYS A 47 -24.10 23.65 24.27
C LYS A 47 -23.63 23.93 25.70
N GLU A 48 -24.49 24.61 26.46
CA GLU A 48 -24.21 24.93 27.86
C GLU A 48 -24.34 23.69 28.74
N LEU A 49 -23.55 23.64 29.81
CA LEU A 49 -23.71 22.60 30.82
C LEU A 49 -25.07 22.74 31.48
N ILE A 50 -25.64 21.59 31.82
CA ILE A 50 -26.84 21.50 32.64
C ILE A 50 -26.44 20.66 33.86
N PRO A 51 -25.90 21.28 34.92
CA PRO A 51 -25.49 20.57 36.13
C PRO A 51 -26.69 19.90 36.78
N ASP A 52 -26.47 18.73 37.40
CA ASP A 52 -27.51 18.04 38.16
C ASP A 52 -28.08 18.96 39.27
N GLY A 53 -29.41 19.08 39.33
CA GLY A 53 -30.13 20.01 40.23
C GLY A 53 -30.52 21.36 39.60
N ILE A 54 -30.04 21.66 38.40
CA ILE A 54 -30.45 22.80 37.56
C ILE A 54 -30.97 22.25 36.24
N GLY A 55 -32.21 22.58 35.85
CA GLY A 55 -32.81 21.97 34.65
C GLY A 55 -33.04 20.47 34.81
N ASP A 56 -32.67 19.66 33.79
CA ASP A 56 -32.83 18.20 33.78
C ASP A 56 -31.55 17.41 34.09
N GLY A 57 -30.42 18.10 34.36
CA GLY A 57 -29.14 17.47 34.69
C GLY A 57 -28.49 16.67 33.54
N SER A 58 -28.95 16.86 32.30
CA SER A 58 -28.62 15.98 31.17
C SER A 58 -27.25 16.22 30.52
N TYR A 59 -26.51 17.26 30.91
CA TYR A 59 -25.20 17.58 30.32
C TYR A 59 -24.17 18.08 31.35
N PRO A 60 -23.62 17.19 32.20
CA PRO A 60 -22.62 17.55 33.21
C PRO A 60 -21.20 17.67 32.64
N ASP A 61 -20.28 18.26 33.42
CA ASP A 61 -18.86 18.50 33.06
C ASP A 61 -18.16 17.26 32.51
N ILE A 62 -18.29 16.12 33.18
CA ILE A 62 -17.66 14.88 32.74
C ILE A 62 -18.15 14.43 31.36
N LEU A 63 -19.44 14.66 31.05
CA LEU A 63 -19.99 14.34 29.73
C LEU A 63 -19.48 15.29 28.66
N ALA A 64 -19.31 16.58 28.98
CA ALA A 64 -18.65 17.53 28.08
C ALA A 64 -17.21 17.08 27.75
N LYS A 65 -16.44 16.62 28.74
CA LYS A 65 -15.10 16.07 28.52
C LYS A 65 -15.12 14.84 27.60
N TYR A 66 -16.05 13.90 27.83
CA TYR A 66 -16.22 12.72 26.97
C TYR A 66 -16.63 13.08 25.53
N SER A 67 -17.54 14.05 25.34
CA SER A 67 -17.97 14.54 24.02
C SER A 67 -16.80 15.09 23.22
N VAL A 68 -16.00 15.97 23.84
CA VAL A 68 -14.80 16.54 23.23
C VAL A 68 -13.79 15.44 22.88
N ALA A 69 -13.54 14.50 23.81
CA ALA A 69 -12.60 13.41 23.56
C ALA A 69 -13.06 12.50 22.41
N ALA A 70 -14.35 12.16 22.35
CA ALA A 70 -14.91 11.37 21.26
C ALA A 70 -14.74 12.06 19.90
N SER A 71 -14.90 13.39 19.84
CA SER A 71 -14.64 14.16 18.61
C SER A 71 -13.20 13.99 18.11
N ILE A 72 -12.22 13.98 19.03
CA ILE A 72 -10.79 13.81 18.70
C ILE A 72 -10.54 12.40 18.17
N LEU A 73 -11.10 11.38 18.83
CA LEU A 73 -10.95 9.98 18.41
C LEU A 73 -11.52 9.75 17.00
N VAL A 74 -12.72 10.24 16.72
CA VAL A 74 -13.38 10.07 15.42
C VAL A 74 -12.59 10.74 14.31
N ARG A 75 -12.04 11.94 14.59
CA ARG A 75 -11.23 12.68 13.61
C ARG A 75 -9.90 12.00 13.27
N LEU A 76 -9.44 11.01 14.05
CA LEU A 76 -8.28 10.20 13.68
C LEU A 76 -8.49 9.43 12.35
N ALA A 77 -9.72 8.98 12.07
CA ALA A 77 -10.04 8.26 10.85
C ALA A 77 -10.86 9.10 9.85
N LEU A 78 -11.73 9.99 10.35
CA LEU A 78 -12.60 10.81 9.48
C LEU A 78 -11.98 12.14 9.05
N GLY A 79 -10.92 12.63 9.71
CA GLY A 79 -10.37 13.96 9.47
C GLY A 79 -11.47 15.04 9.54
N ALA A 80 -11.60 15.84 8.48
CA ALA A 80 -12.59 16.92 8.41
C ALA A 80 -14.06 16.45 8.28
N ARG A 81 -14.33 15.15 8.12
CA ARG A 81 -15.72 14.61 8.09
C ARG A 81 -16.31 14.38 9.50
N GLY A 82 -15.53 14.59 10.57
CA GLY A 82 -16.02 14.62 11.94
C GLY A 82 -15.96 16.03 12.51
N ALA A 83 -17.07 16.52 13.08
CA ALA A 83 -17.07 17.81 13.76
C ALA A 83 -16.07 17.83 14.91
N GLU A 84 -15.36 18.96 15.04
CA GLU A 84 -14.52 19.23 16.20
C GLU A 84 -15.39 19.75 17.33
N ASP A 85 -15.28 19.15 18.51
CA ASP A 85 -15.83 19.74 19.74
C ASP A 85 -14.69 20.35 20.56
N ARG A 86 -14.95 21.51 21.17
CA ARG A 86 -14.02 22.19 22.09
C ARG A 86 -14.69 22.45 23.43
N LEU A 87 -13.93 22.35 24.51
CA LEU A 87 -14.37 22.84 25.82
C LEU A 87 -14.48 24.37 25.79
N VAL A 88 -15.49 24.89 26.49
CA VAL A 88 -15.64 26.31 26.77
C VAL A 88 -15.39 26.54 28.25
N LEU A 89 -14.46 27.42 28.59
CA LEU A 89 -14.01 27.69 29.96
C LEU A 89 -14.32 29.14 30.34
N ASP A 90 -14.67 29.39 31.60
CA ASP A 90 -14.77 30.75 32.14
C ASP A 90 -13.39 31.32 32.54
N GLU A 91 -13.39 32.53 33.11
CA GLU A 91 -12.15 33.22 33.51
C GLU A 91 -11.42 32.51 34.66
N GLU A 92 -12.17 31.77 35.49
CA GLU A 92 -11.63 30.95 36.57
C GLU A 92 -11.15 29.56 36.09
N GLY A 93 -11.35 29.23 34.82
CA GLY A 93 -10.97 27.94 34.22
C GLY A 93 -11.94 26.81 34.52
N ARG A 94 -13.20 27.11 34.87
CA ARG A 94 -14.28 26.12 35.03
C ARG A 94 -14.95 25.87 33.69
N ILE A 95 -15.37 24.64 33.44
CA ILE A 95 -16.08 24.29 32.21
C ILE A 95 -17.46 24.94 32.25
N LYS A 96 -17.87 25.55 31.14
CA LYS A 96 -19.20 26.15 30.92
C LYS A 96 -20.04 25.39 29.91
N GLY A 97 -19.40 24.60 29.05
CA GLY A 97 -20.07 23.84 28.01
C GLY A 97 -19.09 23.37 26.94
N THR A 98 -19.64 23.06 25.78
CA THR A 98 -18.89 22.68 24.58
C THR A 98 -19.34 23.49 23.38
N VAL A 99 -18.43 23.71 22.43
CA VAL A 99 -18.77 24.21 21.09
C VAL A 99 -18.45 23.12 20.08
N SER A 100 -19.44 22.73 19.29
CA SER A 100 -19.23 21.92 18.09
C SER A 100 -19.01 22.85 16.90
N VAL A 101 -17.84 22.79 16.29
CA VAL A 101 -17.45 23.63 15.15
C VAL A 101 -18.21 23.17 13.91
N ASN A 102 -18.76 24.13 13.16
CA ASN A 102 -19.58 23.84 11.99
C ASN A 102 -18.79 23.07 10.92
N LEU A 103 -19.39 21.99 10.40
CA LEU A 103 -18.82 21.23 9.30
C LEU A 103 -19.18 21.87 7.94
N PRO A 104 -18.20 22.05 7.02
CA PRO A 104 -18.49 22.49 5.66
C PRO A 104 -19.47 21.55 4.96
N ASP A 105 -20.39 22.12 4.19
CA ASP A 105 -21.39 21.40 3.38
C ASP A 105 -22.31 20.44 4.16
N TYR A 106 -22.30 20.51 5.49
CA TYR A 106 -23.10 19.63 6.32
C TYR A 106 -24.58 19.87 6.06
N LYS A 107 -25.23 18.82 5.54
CA LYS A 107 -26.66 18.79 5.31
C LYS A 107 -27.25 17.57 6.02
N PRO A 108 -28.07 17.77 7.07
CA PRO A 108 -28.66 16.65 7.80
C PRO A 108 -29.57 15.84 6.88
N LEU A 109 -29.56 14.53 7.04
CA LEU A 109 -30.52 13.67 6.34
C LEU A 109 -31.93 13.93 6.87
N TYR A 110 -32.93 13.66 6.04
CA TYR A 110 -34.32 13.91 6.39
C TYR A 110 -34.91 12.79 7.26
N THR A 111 -35.76 13.21 8.18
CA THR A 111 -36.56 12.33 9.02
C THR A 111 -37.82 11.88 8.27
N SER A 112 -38.40 10.77 8.70
CA SER A 112 -39.65 10.27 8.13
C SER A 112 -40.76 11.33 8.17
N GLY A 113 -41.47 11.49 7.04
CA GLY A 113 -42.57 12.44 6.90
C GLY A 113 -42.17 13.84 6.42
N GLN A 114 -40.87 14.15 6.30
CA GLN A 114 -40.45 15.41 5.69
C GLN A 114 -40.68 15.39 4.17
N THR A 115 -41.09 16.55 3.62
CA THR A 115 -41.26 16.75 2.18
C THR A 115 -39.90 16.79 1.51
N LEU A 116 -39.68 15.93 0.52
CA LEU A 116 -38.42 15.87 -0.21
C LEU A 116 -38.25 17.10 -1.13
N PRO A 117 -37.03 17.59 -1.34
CA PRO A 117 -36.75 18.63 -2.34
C PRO A 117 -37.21 18.22 -3.74
N LEU A 118 -37.63 19.21 -4.55
CA LEU A 118 -37.96 19.00 -5.97
C LEU A 118 -36.70 18.81 -6.82
N ASP A 119 -35.60 19.44 -6.43
CA ASP A 119 -34.32 19.29 -7.11
C ASP A 119 -33.77 17.86 -6.91
N PRO A 120 -33.48 17.11 -7.99
CA PRO A 120 -33.04 15.72 -7.88
C PRO A 120 -31.71 15.55 -7.12
N GLN A 121 -30.77 16.46 -7.29
CA GLN A 121 -29.47 16.38 -6.60
C GLN A 121 -29.63 16.68 -5.11
N GLU A 122 -30.41 17.70 -4.79
CA GLU A 122 -30.73 18.08 -3.43
C GLU A 122 -31.46 16.96 -2.69
N LYS A 123 -32.38 16.27 -3.38
CA LYS A 123 -33.07 15.09 -2.87
C LYS A 123 -32.07 13.98 -2.50
N GLU A 124 -31.11 13.67 -3.36
CA GLU A 124 -30.09 12.65 -3.07
C GLU A 124 -29.19 13.04 -1.88
N TRP A 125 -28.98 14.33 -1.62
CA TRP A 125 -28.20 14.77 -0.46
C TRP A 125 -28.90 14.64 0.88
N VAL A 126 -30.24 14.63 0.91
CA VAL A 126 -31.03 14.54 2.16
C VAL A 126 -31.76 13.21 2.34
N CYS A 127 -32.02 12.50 1.25
CA CYS A 127 -32.66 11.19 1.23
C CYS A 127 -31.96 10.30 0.18
N PRO A 128 -30.71 9.89 0.44
CA PRO A 128 -29.85 9.23 -0.54
C PRO A 128 -30.37 7.86 -0.96
N SER A 129 -30.21 7.56 -2.25
CA SER A 129 -30.27 6.20 -2.78
C SER A 129 -29.07 5.36 -2.36
N THR A 130 -29.18 4.04 -2.49
CA THR A 130 -28.05 3.11 -2.29
C THR A 130 -26.82 3.49 -3.12
N GLU A 131 -27.01 3.97 -4.35
CA GLU A 131 -25.91 4.42 -5.23
C GLU A 131 -25.19 5.65 -4.65
N THR A 132 -25.96 6.63 -4.18
CA THR A 132 -25.41 7.83 -3.53
C THR A 132 -24.67 7.46 -2.24
N LEU A 133 -25.20 6.54 -1.44
CA LEU A 133 -24.53 6.05 -0.23
C LEU A 133 -23.13 5.45 -0.54
N LEU A 134 -23.01 4.68 -1.62
CA LEU A 134 -21.73 4.13 -2.08
C LEU A 134 -20.79 5.23 -2.61
N LYS A 135 -21.29 6.16 -3.43
CA LYS A 135 -20.48 7.27 -3.99
C LYS A 135 -19.85 8.15 -2.90
N TYR A 136 -20.57 8.39 -1.80
CA TYR A 136 -20.10 9.20 -0.67
C TYR A 136 -19.34 8.39 0.38
N ASN A 137 -19.08 7.09 0.12
CA ASN A 137 -18.41 6.18 1.03
C ASN A 137 -18.97 6.27 2.46
N VAL A 138 -20.29 6.05 2.58
CA VAL A 138 -20.98 6.15 3.88
C VAL A 138 -20.48 5.12 4.90
N ALA A 139 -19.80 4.07 4.43
CA ALA A 139 -19.19 3.06 5.27
C ALA A 139 -18.23 3.66 6.30
N GLU A 140 -17.41 4.66 5.92
CA GLU A 140 -16.52 5.36 6.86
C GLU A 140 -17.31 5.96 8.03
N LEU A 141 -18.41 6.67 7.73
CA LEU A 141 -19.22 7.33 8.76
C LEU A 141 -19.89 6.29 9.69
N LEU A 142 -20.45 5.23 9.11
CA LEU A 142 -21.13 4.17 9.87
C LEU A 142 -20.14 3.39 10.75
N VAL A 143 -18.94 3.09 10.24
CA VAL A 143 -17.88 2.40 10.99
C VAL A 143 -17.37 3.28 12.13
N SER A 144 -17.14 4.57 11.92
CA SER A 144 -16.74 5.48 13.02
C SER A 144 -17.83 5.59 14.09
N ALA A 145 -19.11 5.64 13.69
CA ALA A 145 -20.23 5.64 14.62
C ALA A 145 -20.35 4.32 15.41
N LEU A 146 -20.06 3.18 14.77
CA LEU A 146 -20.00 1.87 15.41
C LEU A 146 -18.85 1.81 16.41
N ARG A 147 -17.64 2.25 16.01
CA ARG A 147 -16.40 2.26 16.81
C ARG A 147 -16.61 3.00 18.13
N ILE A 148 -17.21 4.18 18.09
CA ILE A 148 -17.45 4.97 19.31
C ILE A 148 -18.71 4.56 20.05
N LYS A 149 -19.40 3.49 19.63
CA LYS A 149 -20.65 2.99 20.22
C LYS A 149 -21.66 4.13 20.46
N CYS A 150 -21.94 4.92 19.42
CA CYS A 150 -22.90 6.00 19.53
C CYS A 150 -24.34 5.47 19.45
N ASP A 151 -25.17 5.80 20.43
CA ASP A 151 -26.56 5.32 20.53
C ASP A 151 -27.60 6.23 19.83
N ASP A 152 -27.22 7.46 19.47
CA ASP A 152 -28.15 8.49 18.96
C ASP A 152 -27.80 9.01 17.56
N ARG A 153 -27.47 8.10 16.62
CA ARG A 153 -27.17 8.47 15.23
C ARG A 153 -28.46 8.61 14.43
N HIS A 154 -29.21 9.68 14.69
CA HIS A 154 -30.44 10.05 13.97
C HIS A 154 -30.16 11.03 12.81
N PRO A 155 -31.14 11.32 11.93
CA PRO A 155 -30.92 12.08 10.69
C PRO A 155 -30.33 13.49 10.90
N GLY A 156 -30.73 14.17 11.98
CA GLY A 156 -30.15 15.48 12.35
C GLY A 156 -28.65 15.47 12.64
N ASN A 157 -28.10 14.32 13.06
CA ASN A 157 -26.69 14.15 13.46
C ASN A 157 -25.86 13.42 12.39
N PHE A 158 -26.44 13.18 11.21
CA PHE A 158 -25.82 12.43 10.14
C PHE A 158 -25.99 13.17 8.80
N SER A 159 -24.89 13.35 8.08
CA SER A 159 -24.86 13.86 6.71
C SER A 159 -23.99 12.96 5.83
N LEU A 160 -24.16 13.00 4.51
CA LEU A 160 -23.21 12.35 3.58
C LEU A 160 -21.79 12.94 3.71
N PHE A 161 -21.69 14.20 4.14
CA PHE A 161 -20.44 14.93 4.27
C PHE A 161 -19.74 14.72 5.62
N GLY A 162 -20.47 14.28 6.65
CA GLY A 162 -19.88 14.06 7.96
C GLY A 162 -20.86 13.80 9.09
N LEU A 163 -20.31 13.71 10.29
CA LEU A 163 -21.01 13.43 11.54
C LEU A 163 -20.80 14.55 12.56
N ILE A 164 -21.84 14.82 13.34
CA ILE A 164 -21.83 15.78 14.45
C ILE A 164 -22.43 15.15 15.71
N ASP A 165 -22.33 15.88 16.82
CA ASP A 165 -22.92 15.55 18.12
C ASP A 165 -22.40 14.25 18.73
N TRP A 166 -21.53 14.39 19.73
CA TRP A 166 -20.79 13.29 20.35
C TRP A 166 -21.22 12.98 21.78
N ASP A 167 -22.27 13.63 22.27
CA ASP A 167 -22.73 13.48 23.67
C ASP A 167 -23.34 12.11 23.99
N MET A 168 -23.64 11.32 22.95
CA MET A 168 -24.11 9.93 23.04
C MET A 168 -23.06 8.94 22.52
N ALA A 169 -21.82 9.39 22.29
CA ALA A 169 -20.68 8.52 22.05
C ALA A 169 -20.24 7.85 23.37
N LEU A 170 -19.53 6.72 23.23
CA LEU A 170 -19.09 5.89 24.35
C LEU A 170 -20.26 5.56 25.30
N TYR A 171 -21.43 5.27 24.71
CA TYR A 171 -22.67 5.14 25.46
C TYR A 171 -22.64 4.10 26.58
N PRO A 172 -21.87 2.98 26.52
CA PRO A 172 -21.70 2.10 27.69
C PRO A 172 -21.23 2.82 28.96
N TYR A 173 -20.51 3.93 28.85
CA TYR A 173 -20.07 4.74 29.98
C TYR A 173 -20.96 5.97 30.19
N THR A 174 -21.29 6.67 29.11
CA THR A 174 -21.96 7.99 29.19
C THR A 174 -23.44 7.89 29.57
N TYR A 175 -24.08 6.72 29.41
CA TYR A 175 -25.48 6.55 29.81
C TYR A 175 -25.69 6.76 31.32
N ILE A 176 -24.71 6.43 32.17
CA ILE A 176 -24.79 6.64 33.62
C ILE A 176 -24.61 8.12 33.95
N MET A 177 -23.70 8.80 33.23
CA MET A 177 -23.40 10.22 33.42
C MET A 177 -24.60 11.10 33.05
N LYS A 178 -25.20 10.83 31.89
CA LYS A 178 -26.33 11.57 31.32
C LYS A 178 -27.68 11.22 31.96
N GLY A 179 -27.86 9.95 32.32
CA GLY A 179 -29.14 9.36 32.70
C GLY A 179 -29.68 8.41 31.62
N LYS A 180 -30.31 7.31 32.07
CA LYS A 180 -30.87 6.27 31.18
C LYS A 180 -32.02 6.82 30.34
N ARG A 181 -32.03 6.53 29.04
CA ARG A 181 -33.23 6.74 28.20
C ARG A 181 -34.30 5.72 28.60
N LEU A 182 -35.52 6.20 28.90
CA LEU A 182 -36.69 5.35 28.98
C LEU A 182 -36.95 4.76 27.59
N VAL A 183 -36.84 3.44 27.47
CA VAL A 183 -37.19 2.69 26.28
C VAL A 183 -38.39 1.81 26.63
N ASP A 184 -39.58 2.25 26.20
CA ASP A 184 -40.83 1.47 26.09
C ASP A 184 -41.27 0.61 27.30
N GLY A 185 -40.88 0.95 28.53
CA GLY A 185 -41.31 0.19 29.72
C GLY A 185 -40.84 -1.27 29.75
N ILE A 186 -39.96 -1.68 28.83
CA ILE A 186 -39.36 -3.01 28.73
C ILE A 186 -37.86 -2.87 28.93
N THR A 187 -37.28 -3.71 29.79
CA THR A 187 -35.83 -3.84 29.97
C THR A 187 -35.17 -4.28 28.66
N LYS A 188 -34.63 -3.33 27.89
CA LYS A 188 -33.55 -3.64 26.95
C LYS A 188 -32.32 -4.13 27.70
N GLU A 189 -31.50 -4.92 27.02
CA GLU A 189 -30.18 -5.27 27.53
C GLU A 189 -29.43 -3.99 27.94
N LEU A 190 -28.72 -4.09 29.06
CA LEU A 190 -27.82 -3.05 29.54
C LEU A 190 -26.89 -2.60 28.39
N PRO A 191 -26.65 -1.28 28.16
CA PRO A 191 -25.80 -0.79 27.07
C PRO A 191 -24.43 -1.48 26.99
N GLU A 192 -23.89 -1.88 28.13
CA GLU A 192 -22.64 -2.64 28.27
C GLU A 192 -22.67 -3.97 27.51
N LYS A 193 -23.84 -4.64 27.46
CA LYS A 193 -24.06 -5.89 26.74
C LYS A 193 -24.57 -5.64 25.33
N GLY A 194 -25.59 -4.79 25.19
CA GLY A 194 -26.25 -4.53 23.91
C GLY A 194 -25.38 -3.79 22.89
N MET A 195 -24.28 -3.16 23.33
CA MET A 195 -23.39 -2.41 22.45
C MET A 195 -22.02 -3.04 22.23
N GLN A 196 -21.76 -4.22 22.81
CA GLN A 196 -20.57 -4.99 22.52
C GLN A 196 -20.50 -5.33 21.02
N LEU A 197 -19.33 -5.20 20.43
CA LEU A 197 -19.07 -5.60 19.05
C LEU A 197 -18.95 -7.13 18.99
N LEU A 198 -19.86 -7.74 18.23
CA LEU A 198 -19.97 -9.19 18.07
C LEU A 198 -19.81 -9.52 16.59
N SER A 199 -19.39 -10.75 16.27
CA SER A 199 -19.27 -11.21 14.89
C SER A 199 -20.58 -11.03 14.10
N LYS A 200 -21.74 -11.29 14.73
CA LYS A 200 -23.06 -11.06 14.12
C LYS A 200 -23.29 -9.63 13.63
N HIS A 201 -22.66 -8.64 14.26
CA HIS A 201 -22.75 -7.24 13.83
C HIS A 201 -21.92 -6.98 12.58
N LEU A 202 -20.81 -7.70 12.39
CA LEU A 202 -19.99 -7.65 11.17
C LEU A 202 -20.64 -8.43 10.03
N ASP A 203 -21.30 -9.56 10.32
CA ASP A 203 -22.06 -10.36 9.35
C ASP A 203 -23.16 -9.52 8.67
N ASN A 204 -23.89 -8.75 9.49
CA ASN A 204 -25.11 -8.06 9.07
C ASN A 204 -24.93 -6.56 8.79
N PHE A 205 -23.70 -6.03 8.89
CA PHE A 205 -23.45 -4.60 8.77
C PHE A 205 -23.96 -4.03 7.42
N PRO A 206 -24.73 -2.92 7.40
CA PRO A 206 -24.95 -1.95 8.49
C PRO A 206 -26.20 -2.19 9.35
N ASN A 207 -26.86 -3.34 9.24
CA ASN A 207 -28.01 -3.70 10.07
C ASN A 207 -27.53 -4.17 11.45
N VAL A 208 -27.36 -3.24 12.38
CA VAL A 208 -26.87 -3.53 13.73
C VAL A 208 -27.98 -3.37 14.76
N GLU A 209 -28.09 -4.36 15.65
CA GLU A 209 -29.02 -4.33 16.78
C GLU A 209 -28.44 -3.50 17.95
N GLY A 210 -29.25 -3.26 18.98
CA GLY A 210 -28.78 -2.67 20.23
C GLY A 210 -28.47 -1.16 20.16
N ARG A 211 -28.84 -0.47 19.08
CA ARG A 211 -28.77 1.00 18.95
C ARG A 211 -30.17 1.62 18.98
N THR A 212 -30.38 2.68 19.76
CA THR A 212 -31.66 3.39 19.82
C THR A 212 -31.95 4.08 18.50
N HIS A 213 -31.04 4.92 18.02
CA HIS A 213 -31.14 5.55 16.70
C HIS A 213 -29.94 5.17 15.85
N PHE A 214 -30.21 4.57 14.70
CA PHE A 214 -29.21 4.19 13.72
C PHE A 214 -29.82 4.24 12.30
N PRO A 215 -29.03 4.50 11.25
CA PRO A 215 -29.55 4.66 9.88
C PRO A 215 -30.41 3.51 9.34
N THR A 216 -30.20 2.28 9.81
CA THR A 216 -30.92 1.08 9.36
C THR A 216 -32.16 0.74 10.19
N ASN A 217 -32.45 1.49 11.27
CA ASN A 217 -33.59 1.21 12.13
C ASN A 217 -34.91 1.61 11.46
N ALA A 218 -35.71 0.61 11.05
CA ALA A 218 -37.07 0.82 10.52
C ALA A 218 -38.06 1.34 11.60
N LEU A 219 -37.79 1.01 12.86
CA LEU A 219 -38.43 1.58 14.05
C LEU A 219 -37.32 1.92 15.04
N PRO A 220 -37.13 3.21 15.40
CA PRO A 220 -36.18 3.57 16.43
C PRO A 220 -36.46 2.86 17.75
N GLY A 221 -35.41 2.58 18.50
CA GLY A 221 -35.46 1.72 19.65
C GLY A 221 -36.32 2.23 20.81
N ASN A 222 -36.74 3.49 20.79
CA ASN A 222 -37.65 4.15 21.74
C ASN A 222 -38.99 4.56 21.08
N GLY A 223 -39.32 3.98 19.93
CA GLY A 223 -40.53 4.28 19.15
C GLY A 223 -40.58 5.67 18.51
N ASN A 224 -39.56 6.54 18.66
CA ASN A 224 -39.61 7.91 18.15
C ASN A 224 -39.41 7.97 16.63
N ILE A 225 -40.48 7.75 15.86
CA ILE A 225 -40.49 7.74 14.39
C ILE A 225 -40.01 9.07 13.79
N LEU A 226 -40.15 10.19 14.50
CA LEU A 226 -39.63 11.49 14.04
C LEU A 226 -38.10 11.54 14.00
N LYS A 227 -37.40 10.59 14.64
CA LYS A 227 -35.95 10.41 14.54
C LYS A 227 -35.54 9.26 13.60
N ARG A 228 -36.47 8.70 12.81
CA ARG A 228 -36.18 7.67 11.80
C ARG A 228 -35.73 8.31 10.49
N PHE A 229 -34.68 7.77 9.87
CA PHE A 229 -34.23 8.18 8.53
C PHE A 229 -35.33 7.92 7.50
N GLN A 230 -35.58 8.90 6.63
CA GLN A 230 -36.49 8.71 5.51
C GLN A 230 -35.94 7.68 4.51
N SER A 231 -34.62 7.59 4.37
CA SER A 231 -33.90 6.63 3.53
C SER A 231 -33.48 5.33 4.23
N TYR A 232 -34.07 4.97 5.38
CA TYR A 232 -33.62 3.80 6.16
C TYR A 232 -33.55 2.50 5.35
N ALA A 233 -34.48 2.29 4.41
CA ALA A 233 -34.52 1.11 3.55
C ALA A 233 -33.33 1.07 2.58
N GLU A 234 -32.82 2.22 2.13
CA GLU A 234 -31.62 2.28 1.28
C GLU A 234 -30.36 1.91 2.06
N PHE A 235 -30.26 2.30 3.33
CA PHE A 235 -29.19 1.83 4.21
C PHE A 235 -29.25 0.31 4.43
N GLN A 236 -30.45 -0.25 4.64
CA GLN A 236 -30.61 -1.70 4.84
C GLN A 236 -30.18 -2.52 3.64
N LYS A 237 -30.42 -2.02 2.42
CA LYS A 237 -30.00 -2.69 1.16
C LYS A 237 -28.49 -2.90 1.08
N LEU A 238 -27.68 -2.07 1.73
CA LEU A 238 -26.22 -2.22 1.73
C LEU A 238 -25.76 -3.59 2.27
N ALA A 239 -26.49 -4.18 3.22
CA ALA A 239 -26.21 -5.51 3.76
C ALA A 239 -26.28 -6.64 2.71
N THR A 240 -26.85 -6.39 1.53
CA THR A 240 -26.82 -7.31 0.38
C THR A 240 -25.51 -7.25 -0.43
N ASN A 241 -24.50 -6.52 0.06
CA ASN A 241 -23.20 -6.31 -0.59
C ASN A 241 -23.30 -5.65 -1.97
N GLN A 242 -24.06 -4.56 -2.03
CA GLN A 242 -24.26 -3.77 -3.24
C GLN A 242 -22.92 -3.31 -3.84
N ALA A 243 -22.86 -3.27 -5.17
CA ALA A 243 -21.70 -2.79 -5.91
C ALA A 243 -22.14 -1.91 -7.09
N LEU A 244 -21.35 -0.88 -7.36
CA LEU A 244 -21.57 0.10 -8.41
C LEU A 244 -20.36 0.10 -9.36
N LYS A 245 -20.61 -0.02 -10.66
CA LYS A 245 -19.58 0.18 -11.68
C LYS A 245 -19.46 1.66 -12.00
N THR A 246 -18.25 2.22 -11.91
CA THR A 246 -17.97 3.61 -12.27
C THR A 246 -16.83 3.70 -13.27
N GLU A 247 -16.64 4.85 -13.91
CA GLU A 247 -15.50 5.11 -14.80
C GLU A 247 -14.15 4.95 -14.08
N ALA A 248 -14.12 5.20 -12.77
CA ALA A 248 -12.92 5.06 -11.93
C ALA A 248 -12.73 3.64 -11.37
N GLY A 249 -13.62 2.70 -11.68
CA GLY A 249 -13.60 1.32 -11.20
C GLY A 249 -14.85 0.92 -10.41
N ASP A 250 -14.86 -0.32 -9.93
CA ASP A 250 -15.97 -0.88 -9.17
C ASP A 250 -15.91 -0.42 -7.70
N ILE A 251 -17.03 0.08 -7.19
CA ILE A 251 -17.22 0.43 -5.78
C ILE A 251 -18.09 -0.65 -5.15
N SER A 252 -17.60 -1.33 -4.13
CA SER A 252 -18.36 -2.34 -3.39
C SER A 252 -18.57 -1.90 -1.94
N TRP A 253 -19.77 -2.12 -1.41
CA TRP A 253 -20.07 -1.93 0.01
C TRP A 253 -19.08 -2.68 0.91
N GLN A 254 -18.84 -3.96 0.62
CA GLN A 254 -17.99 -4.82 1.44
C GLN A 254 -16.53 -4.34 1.44
N GLU A 255 -16.04 -3.85 0.30
CA GLU A 255 -14.71 -3.23 0.20
C GLU A 255 -14.63 -1.93 1.01
N GLN A 256 -15.62 -1.04 0.89
CA GLN A 256 -15.67 0.20 1.65
C GLN A 256 -15.74 -0.04 3.15
N PHE A 257 -16.58 -0.99 3.57
CA PHE A 257 -16.74 -1.39 4.96
C PHE A 257 -15.44 -1.87 5.59
N PHE A 258 -14.78 -2.86 4.97
CA PHE A 258 -13.51 -3.37 5.51
C PHE A 258 -12.35 -2.38 5.37
N SER A 259 -12.36 -1.53 4.34
CA SER A 259 -11.37 -0.45 4.22
C SER A 259 -11.53 0.58 5.34
N ALA A 260 -12.77 0.93 5.71
CA ALA A 260 -13.05 1.81 6.84
C ALA A 260 -12.60 1.19 8.16
N LEU A 261 -12.87 -0.11 8.38
CA LEU A 261 -12.39 -0.82 9.57
C LEU A 261 -10.84 -0.84 9.63
N LEU A 262 -10.17 -1.13 8.52
CA LEU A 262 -8.72 -1.09 8.44
C LEU A 262 -8.18 0.31 8.77
N LYS A 263 -8.83 1.36 8.28
CA LYS A 263 -8.47 2.76 8.56
C LYS A 263 -8.58 3.08 10.05
N GLU A 264 -9.66 2.67 10.72
CA GLU A 264 -9.81 2.83 12.17
C GLU A 264 -8.70 2.10 12.95
N LEU A 265 -8.34 0.88 12.51
CA LEU A 265 -7.29 0.08 13.14
C LEU A 265 -5.89 0.69 13.00
N LEU A 266 -5.59 1.28 11.84
CA LEU A 266 -4.28 1.86 11.51
C LEU A 266 -4.10 3.28 12.06
N THR A 267 -5.16 4.07 12.14
CA THR A 267 -5.09 5.48 12.60
C THR A 267 -5.06 5.61 14.12
N PHE A 268 -5.34 4.54 14.86
CA PHE A 268 -5.19 4.53 16.31
C PHE A 268 -3.73 4.34 16.72
N ASP A 269 -3.11 5.44 17.15
CA ASP A 269 -1.79 5.49 17.78
C ASP A 269 -1.92 6.16 19.16
N PRO A 270 -1.66 5.43 20.27
CA PRO A 270 -1.82 5.96 21.61
C PRO A 270 -0.98 7.21 21.90
N ASP A 271 0.23 7.31 21.35
CA ASP A 271 1.11 8.45 21.62
C ASP A 271 0.60 9.70 20.87
N MET A 272 0.23 9.51 19.61
CA MET A 272 -0.39 10.56 18.79
C MET A 272 -1.70 11.06 19.41
N LEU A 273 -2.55 10.14 19.87
CA LEU A 273 -3.84 10.48 20.48
C LEU A 273 -3.64 11.21 21.82
N ARG A 274 -2.71 10.77 22.67
CA ARG A 274 -2.35 11.46 23.91
C ARG A 274 -1.86 12.89 23.61
N ALA A 275 -1.00 13.06 22.62
CA ALA A 275 -0.50 14.38 22.22
C ALA A 275 -1.65 15.31 21.81
N ARG A 276 -2.61 14.83 21.00
CA ARG A 276 -3.80 15.61 20.64
C ARG A 276 -4.66 15.93 21.86
N LEU A 277 -4.96 14.95 22.70
CA LEU A 277 -5.77 15.15 23.92
C LEU A 277 -5.15 16.21 24.84
N LYS A 278 -3.83 16.26 24.96
CA LYS A 278 -3.11 17.27 25.75
C LYS A 278 -3.40 18.69 25.28
N GLU A 279 -3.57 18.92 23.98
CA GLU A 279 -3.94 20.24 23.46
C GLU A 279 -5.36 20.66 23.86
N TYR A 280 -6.31 19.71 23.97
CA TYR A 280 -7.72 20.00 24.31
C TYR A 280 -7.99 20.09 25.81
N PHE A 281 -7.28 19.31 26.63
CA PHE A 281 -7.56 19.19 28.07
C PHE A 281 -6.45 19.72 28.98
N GLY A 282 -5.23 19.92 28.46
CA GLY A 282 -4.05 20.12 29.30
C GLY A 282 -3.65 18.86 30.08
N GLU A 283 -2.53 18.91 30.81
CA GLU A 283 -2.03 17.73 31.53
C GLU A 283 -2.68 17.50 32.89
N GLU A 284 -3.25 18.55 33.50
CA GLU A 284 -3.65 18.53 34.91
C GLU A 284 -5.17 18.46 35.12
N MET A 285 -5.99 18.61 34.07
CA MET A 285 -7.45 18.60 34.22
C MET A 285 -7.91 17.25 34.80
N PRO A 286 -8.50 17.20 36.01
CA PRO A 286 -8.83 15.93 36.65
C PRO A 286 -10.06 15.28 36.00
N LEU A 287 -10.22 13.97 36.20
CA LEU A 287 -11.45 13.25 35.86
C LEU A 287 -12.66 13.86 36.58
N ASP A 288 -12.59 13.92 37.91
CA ASP A 288 -13.61 14.48 38.82
C ASP A 288 -15.03 13.90 38.61
N TYR A 289 -15.14 12.57 38.57
CA TYR A 289 -16.45 11.90 38.42
C TYR A 289 -17.28 11.93 39.70
N LEU A 290 -16.66 12.13 40.86
CA LEU A 290 -17.36 12.28 42.15
C LEU A 290 -18.18 13.58 42.23
N SER A 291 -17.99 14.52 41.30
CA SER A 291 -18.87 15.69 41.12
C SER A 291 -20.29 15.32 40.68
N LEU A 292 -20.49 14.12 40.11
CA LEU A 292 -21.81 13.60 39.80
C LEU A 292 -22.60 13.29 41.10
N PRO A 293 -23.94 13.26 41.05
CA PRO A 293 -24.77 12.76 42.13
C PRO A 293 -24.36 11.37 42.62
N LYS A 294 -24.56 11.15 43.92
CA LYS A 294 -24.18 9.91 44.62
C LYS A 294 -24.59 8.64 43.90
N GLU A 295 -25.84 8.57 43.46
CA GLU A 295 -26.36 7.42 42.72
C GLU A 295 -25.57 7.13 41.43
N LYS A 296 -25.27 8.16 40.62
CA LYS A 296 -24.54 8.02 39.35
C LYS A 296 -23.09 7.62 39.59
N HIS A 297 -22.40 8.26 40.53
CA HIS A 297 -20.98 7.96 40.77
C HIS A 297 -20.78 6.60 41.47
N GLU A 298 -21.68 6.19 42.37
CA GLU A 298 -21.67 4.84 42.95
C GLU A 298 -21.94 3.77 41.88
N GLN A 299 -22.87 4.04 40.95
CA GLN A 299 -23.13 3.13 39.83
C GLN A 299 -21.91 3.01 38.89
N LEU A 300 -21.26 4.12 38.52
CA LEU A 300 -20.03 4.11 37.71
C LEU A 300 -18.92 3.28 38.38
N ALA A 301 -18.67 3.54 39.67
CA ALA A 301 -17.64 2.82 40.43
C ALA A 301 -17.96 1.33 40.58
N LYS A 302 -19.24 0.95 40.65
CA LYS A 302 -19.68 -0.45 40.69
C LYS A 302 -19.54 -1.15 39.33
N THR A 303 -19.95 -0.49 38.24
CA THR A 303 -19.93 -1.09 36.89
C THR A 303 -18.50 -1.17 36.33
N TYR A 304 -17.67 -0.18 36.65
CA TYR A 304 -16.33 0.00 36.06
C TYR A 304 -15.30 0.36 37.15
N PRO A 305 -15.05 -0.53 38.13
CA PRO A 305 -14.21 -0.22 39.29
C PRO A 305 -12.76 0.16 38.93
N ASP A 306 -12.23 -0.38 37.85
CA ASP A 306 -10.87 -0.08 37.38
C ASP A 306 -10.75 1.31 36.73
N LEU A 307 -11.86 1.87 36.25
CA LEU A 307 -11.91 3.18 35.61
C LEU A 307 -12.39 4.27 36.57
N PHE A 308 -13.30 3.95 37.49
CA PHE A 308 -13.91 4.91 38.41
C PHE A 308 -13.76 4.45 39.86
N ASN A 309 -12.82 5.07 40.57
CA ASN A 309 -12.60 4.87 42.00
C ASN A 309 -11.96 6.14 42.62
N GLU A 310 -11.79 6.17 43.94
CA GLU A 310 -11.23 7.33 44.65
C GLU A 310 -9.84 7.75 44.13
N LYS A 311 -9.04 6.80 43.65
CA LYS A 311 -7.73 7.07 43.05
C LYS A 311 -7.88 7.70 41.67
N THR A 312 -8.62 7.06 40.76
CA THR A 312 -8.79 7.56 39.38
C THR A 312 -9.56 8.87 39.32
N ASN A 313 -10.40 9.20 40.32
CA ASN A 313 -11.08 10.48 40.40
C ASN A 313 -10.14 11.69 40.33
N LYS A 314 -8.95 11.55 40.94
CA LYS A 314 -7.95 12.61 41.05
C LYS A 314 -6.91 12.57 39.92
N GLU A 315 -6.93 11.53 39.08
CA GLU A 315 -6.00 11.40 37.96
C GLU A 315 -6.38 12.37 36.82
N PRO A 316 -5.41 12.78 35.98
CA PRO A 316 -5.68 13.51 34.76
C PRO A 316 -6.75 12.80 33.90
N PHE A 317 -7.71 13.57 33.39
CA PHE A 317 -8.75 13.07 32.50
C PHE A 317 -8.18 12.38 31.26
N ILE A 318 -7.02 12.85 30.76
CA ILE A 318 -6.32 12.24 29.63
C ILE A 318 -5.94 10.78 29.95
N ASP A 319 -5.38 10.52 31.13
CA ASP A 319 -4.98 9.16 31.52
C ASP A 319 -6.20 8.24 31.59
N HIS A 320 -7.31 8.76 32.11
CA HIS A 320 -8.58 8.04 32.16
C HIS A 320 -9.13 7.73 30.77
N ILE A 321 -9.29 8.73 29.91
CA ILE A 321 -9.91 8.54 28.60
C ILE A 321 -9.02 7.71 27.66
N MET A 322 -7.70 7.75 27.82
CA MET A 322 -6.78 6.85 27.12
C MET A 322 -7.03 5.38 27.48
N ARG A 323 -7.30 5.06 28.76
CA ARG A 323 -7.67 3.69 29.16
C ARG A 323 -9.00 3.26 28.55
N VAL A 324 -9.99 4.16 28.50
CA VAL A 324 -11.27 3.91 27.84
C VAL A 324 -11.06 3.64 26.35
N PHE A 325 -10.34 4.51 25.64
CA PHE A 325 -10.07 4.34 24.21
C PHE A 325 -9.28 3.09 23.87
N GLN A 326 -8.30 2.72 24.70
CA GLN A 326 -7.55 1.47 24.52
C GLN A 326 -8.48 0.27 24.65
N ARG A 327 -9.34 0.23 25.67
CA ARG A 327 -10.32 -0.85 25.86
C ARG A 327 -11.28 -0.99 24.67
N GLU A 328 -11.78 0.13 24.15
CA GLU A 328 -12.66 0.11 22.96
C GLU A 328 -11.90 -0.29 21.68
N TYR A 329 -10.63 0.09 21.57
CA TYR A 329 -9.76 -0.34 20.47
C TYR A 329 -9.49 -1.84 20.50
N ASP A 330 -9.20 -2.41 21.67
CA ASP A 330 -8.90 -3.84 21.81
C ASP A 330 -10.11 -4.70 21.43
N GLU A 331 -11.33 -4.28 21.82
CA GLU A 331 -12.57 -4.91 21.39
C GLU A 331 -12.75 -4.86 19.87
N LEU A 332 -12.54 -3.68 19.25
CA LEU A 332 -12.59 -3.53 17.80
C LEU A 332 -11.54 -4.41 17.11
N TYR A 333 -10.31 -4.41 17.61
CA TYR A 333 -9.20 -5.16 17.07
C TYR A 333 -9.53 -6.65 17.05
N ASN A 334 -9.92 -7.22 18.19
CA ASN A 334 -10.24 -8.64 18.28
C ASN A 334 -11.43 -9.03 17.39
N ALA A 335 -12.52 -8.25 17.42
CA ALA A 335 -13.70 -8.56 16.64
C ALA A 335 -13.44 -8.50 15.12
N VAL A 336 -12.68 -7.50 14.65
CA VAL A 336 -12.42 -7.31 13.22
C VAL A 336 -11.29 -8.18 12.72
N VAL A 337 -10.14 -8.18 13.40
CA VAL A 337 -8.93 -8.86 12.92
C VAL A 337 -9.16 -10.36 12.87
N LEU A 338 -9.84 -10.93 13.86
CA LEU A 338 -10.14 -12.37 13.92
C LEU A 338 -11.41 -12.76 13.17
N TYR A 339 -12.05 -11.84 12.44
CA TYR A 339 -13.30 -12.10 11.76
C TYR A 339 -13.14 -13.10 10.61
N ALA A 340 -13.73 -14.29 10.77
CA ALA A 340 -13.63 -15.39 9.81
C ALA A 340 -14.52 -15.22 8.56
N GLY A 341 -15.48 -14.28 8.59
CA GLY A 341 -16.50 -14.14 7.55
C GLY A 341 -17.76 -14.95 7.84
N CYS A 342 -18.75 -14.76 6.99
CA CYS A 342 -20.05 -15.40 7.08
C CYS A 342 -20.47 -15.92 5.69
N THR A 343 -20.94 -17.16 5.63
CA THR A 343 -21.36 -17.78 4.36
C THR A 343 -22.61 -17.14 3.80
N LYS A 344 -23.57 -16.78 4.67
CA LYS A 344 -24.77 -16.00 4.36
C LYS A 344 -25.19 -15.22 5.60
N ASN A 345 -25.24 -13.90 5.48
CA ASN A 345 -25.84 -13.04 6.50
C ASN A 345 -27.37 -13.10 6.44
N ASP A 346 -28.06 -12.32 7.28
CA ASP A 346 -29.53 -12.30 7.38
C ASP A 346 -30.20 -11.79 6.10
N SER A 347 -29.46 -11.09 5.25
CA SER A 347 -29.89 -10.66 3.91
C SER A 347 -29.57 -11.68 2.80
N GLY A 348 -29.03 -12.85 3.17
CA GLY A 348 -28.68 -13.93 2.25
C GLY A 348 -27.37 -13.72 1.47
N ALA A 349 -26.58 -12.69 1.79
CA ALA A 349 -25.36 -12.35 1.10
C ALA A 349 -24.11 -12.87 1.84
N PRO A 350 -23.08 -13.37 1.12
CA PRO A 350 -21.84 -13.82 1.74
C PRO A 350 -20.96 -12.65 2.17
N VAL A 351 -20.30 -12.77 3.32
CA VAL A 351 -19.34 -11.78 3.83
C VAL A 351 -17.97 -12.45 3.97
N VAL A 352 -16.95 -11.92 3.30
CA VAL A 352 -15.60 -12.48 3.41
C VAL A 352 -15.00 -12.22 4.80
N GLY A 353 -14.11 -13.11 5.24
CA GLY A 353 -13.29 -12.86 6.42
C GLY A 353 -12.30 -11.72 6.21
N PHE A 354 -11.86 -11.11 7.30
CA PHE A 354 -10.98 -9.95 7.23
C PHE A 354 -9.61 -10.29 6.64
N ASN A 355 -9.06 -11.46 6.94
CA ASN A 355 -7.83 -11.97 6.30
C ASN A 355 -7.93 -12.01 4.77
N ARG A 356 -9.08 -12.43 4.25
CA ARG A 356 -9.35 -12.53 2.83
C ARG A 356 -9.52 -11.15 2.20
N PHE A 357 -10.20 -10.23 2.87
CA PHE A 357 -10.22 -8.83 2.45
C PHE A 357 -8.80 -8.27 2.35
N LEU A 358 -7.99 -8.41 3.39
CA LEU A 358 -6.62 -7.90 3.41
C LEU A 358 -5.84 -8.47 2.22
N ARG A 359 -5.82 -9.79 2.06
CA ARG A 359 -5.10 -10.47 0.98
C ARG A 359 -5.53 -10.02 -0.42
N ASN A 360 -6.82 -9.79 -0.63
CA ASN A 360 -7.37 -9.48 -1.94
C ASN A 360 -7.36 -7.97 -2.24
N LYS A 361 -7.15 -7.10 -1.24
CA LYS A 361 -7.22 -5.64 -1.35
C LYS A 361 -5.99 -4.94 -0.75
N PRO A 362 -4.76 -5.19 -1.27
CA PRO A 362 -3.57 -4.45 -0.87
C PRO A 362 -3.71 -2.93 -1.08
N SER A 363 -4.53 -2.46 -2.03
CA SER A 363 -4.76 -1.02 -2.20
C SER A 363 -5.34 -0.33 -0.96
N ALA A 364 -6.06 -1.05 -0.09
CA ALA A 364 -6.71 -0.47 1.08
C ALA A 364 -5.69 0.09 2.09
N VAL A 365 -4.57 -0.61 2.33
CA VAL A 365 -3.50 -0.08 3.20
C VAL A 365 -2.80 1.11 2.52
N HIS A 366 -2.52 1.04 1.23
CA HIS A 366 -1.86 2.12 0.50
C HIS A 366 -2.70 3.40 0.50
N LYS A 367 -4.00 3.29 0.22
CA LYS A 367 -4.96 4.40 0.29
C LYS A 367 -5.01 5.00 1.70
N THR A 368 -4.96 4.18 2.75
CA THR A 368 -4.96 4.65 4.14
C THR A 368 -3.68 5.41 4.48
N LEU A 369 -2.52 4.89 4.07
CA LEU A 369 -1.22 5.53 4.28
C LEU A 369 -1.11 6.85 3.50
N GLN A 370 -1.56 6.87 2.24
CA GLN A 370 -1.63 8.09 1.42
C GLN A 370 -2.56 9.13 2.04
N TRP A 371 -3.72 8.71 2.55
CA TRP A 371 -4.64 9.59 3.26
C TRP A 371 -3.98 10.20 4.50
N ALA A 372 -3.28 9.40 5.30
CA ALA A 372 -2.59 9.87 6.50
C ALA A 372 -1.45 10.85 6.18
N ASP A 373 -0.71 10.59 5.11
CA ASP A 373 0.34 11.48 4.61
C ASP A 373 -0.24 12.83 4.17
N LEU A 374 -1.33 12.83 3.41
CA LEU A 374 -2.04 14.06 3.03
C LEU A 374 -2.58 14.83 4.25
N GLN A 375 -3.05 14.12 5.29
CA GLN A 375 -3.42 14.79 6.54
C GLN A 375 -2.20 15.40 7.23
N ASN A 376 -1.04 14.74 7.23
CA ASN A 376 0.20 15.26 7.79
C ASN A 376 0.69 16.51 7.05
N GLU A 377 0.64 16.52 5.72
CA GLU A 377 0.97 17.70 4.91
C GLU A 377 0.08 18.89 5.29
N LYS A 378 -1.22 18.66 5.40
CA LYS A 378 -2.17 19.68 5.85
C LYS A 378 -1.85 20.17 7.28
N MET A 379 -1.55 19.27 8.21
CA MET A 379 -1.18 19.64 9.58
C MET A 379 0.14 20.43 9.63
N GLN A 380 1.10 20.09 8.77
CA GLN A 380 2.36 20.83 8.65
C GLN A 380 2.12 22.26 8.17
N GLU A 381 1.31 22.46 7.13
CA GLU A 381 0.99 23.79 6.61
C GLU A 381 0.39 24.70 7.69
N TYR A 382 -0.59 24.18 8.45
CA TYR A 382 -1.25 24.93 9.52
C TYR A 382 -0.29 25.23 10.67
N TRP A 383 0.54 24.26 11.05
CA TRP A 383 1.54 24.42 12.11
C TRP A 383 2.60 25.47 11.78
N GLU A 384 3.12 25.49 10.55
CA GLU A 384 4.09 26.50 10.12
C GLU A 384 3.50 27.91 10.12
N ARG A 385 2.23 28.05 9.72
CA ARG A 385 1.52 29.33 9.75
C ARG A 385 1.38 29.84 11.18
N TYR A 386 0.96 28.97 12.09
CA TYR A 386 0.85 29.28 13.52
C TYR A 386 2.17 29.78 14.12
N ILE A 387 3.28 29.07 13.86
CA ILE A 387 4.62 29.47 14.35
C ILE A 387 5.02 30.85 13.84
N LYS A 388 4.74 31.17 12.57
CA LYS A 388 5.11 32.46 11.96
C LYS A 388 4.30 33.64 12.52
N GLU A 389 3.03 33.42 12.85
CA GLU A 389 2.09 34.49 13.18
C GLU A 389 2.00 34.80 14.69
N SER A 390 2.62 34.00 15.58
CA SER A 390 2.69 34.24 17.04
C SER A 390 1.34 34.62 17.68
N ASN A 391 0.26 33.91 17.32
CA ASN A 391 -1.08 34.19 17.83
C ASN A 391 -1.34 33.51 19.19
N ASN A 392 -1.83 34.28 20.17
CA ASN A 392 -2.27 33.83 21.50
C ASN A 392 -3.71 33.24 21.52
N GLY A 393 -4.22 32.75 20.39
CA GLY A 393 -5.57 32.18 20.27
C GLY A 393 -5.67 30.70 20.67
N ALA A 394 -6.88 30.14 20.64
CA ALA A 394 -7.10 28.70 20.77
C ALA A 394 -6.80 27.95 19.45
N LEU A 395 -5.92 26.94 19.47
CA LEU A 395 -5.49 26.20 18.27
C LEU A 395 -6.68 25.54 17.56
N ASP A 396 -6.63 25.47 16.22
CA ASP A 396 -7.58 24.66 15.46
C ASP A 396 -7.18 23.18 15.41
N ALA A 397 -8.13 22.31 15.04
CA ALA A 397 -7.87 20.88 14.98
C ALA A 397 -6.75 20.46 13.99
N TYR A 398 -6.41 21.26 12.98
CA TYR A 398 -5.34 20.96 12.03
C TYR A 398 -4.00 21.59 12.43
N THR A 399 -4.01 22.58 13.32
CA THR A 399 -2.84 23.14 13.97
C THR A 399 -2.37 22.14 15.01
N THR A 400 -1.59 21.16 14.54
CA THR A 400 -1.16 20.01 15.33
C THR A 400 0.37 19.92 15.30
N PRO A 401 1.03 19.89 16.47
CA PRO A 401 2.47 19.78 16.55
C PRO A 401 2.94 18.40 16.04
N PRO A 402 4.23 18.24 15.70
CA PRO A 402 4.76 17.01 15.12
C PRO A 402 4.38 15.72 15.87
N GLU A 403 4.37 15.74 17.20
CA GLU A 403 4.01 14.61 18.05
C GLU A 403 2.54 14.16 17.93
N GLY A 404 1.64 15.05 17.48
CA GLY A 404 0.23 14.75 17.26
C GLY A 404 -0.10 14.28 15.84
N ARG A 405 0.91 14.07 14.99
CA ARG A 405 0.74 13.68 13.58
C ARG A 405 0.84 12.18 13.38
N TYR A 406 0.37 11.70 12.23
CA TYR A 406 0.39 10.27 11.90
C TYR A 406 1.82 9.79 11.69
N ASP A 407 2.22 8.74 12.42
CA ASP A 407 3.50 8.08 12.21
C ASP A 407 3.35 6.96 11.18
N LEU A 408 3.75 7.26 9.95
CA LEU A 408 3.67 6.36 8.81
C LEU A 408 4.47 5.05 9.01
N ALA A 409 5.56 5.07 9.77
CA ALA A 409 6.35 3.87 10.05
C ALA A 409 5.62 2.96 11.05
N ARG A 410 5.07 3.55 12.13
CA ARG A 410 4.23 2.81 13.09
C ARG A 410 2.97 2.26 12.45
N MET A 411 2.34 2.99 11.53
CA MET A 411 1.19 2.48 10.76
C MET A 411 1.57 1.26 9.92
N ARG A 412 2.73 1.26 9.24
CA ARG A 412 3.20 0.09 8.47
C ARG A 412 3.48 -1.11 9.37
N GLN A 413 4.12 -0.88 10.52
CA GLN A 413 4.38 -1.94 11.48
C GLN A 413 3.10 -2.50 12.10
N ARG A 414 2.13 -1.63 12.41
CA ARG A 414 0.78 -2.04 12.85
C ARG A 414 0.07 -2.85 11.77
N TYR A 415 0.20 -2.46 10.51
CA TYR A 415 -0.39 -3.21 9.40
C TYR A 415 0.18 -4.63 9.32
N HIS A 416 1.48 -4.81 9.53
CA HIS A 416 2.07 -6.14 9.59
C HIS A 416 1.48 -6.97 10.74
N GLN A 417 1.32 -6.37 11.93
CA GLN A 417 0.66 -7.04 13.05
C GLN A 417 -0.77 -7.48 12.67
N ILE A 418 -1.57 -6.58 12.11
CA ILE A 418 -2.94 -6.86 11.65
C ILE A 418 -2.96 -7.98 10.61
N TRP A 419 -2.05 -7.94 9.63
CA TRP A 419 -1.91 -8.96 8.60
C TRP A 419 -1.64 -10.34 9.21
N ARG A 420 -0.64 -10.44 10.08
CA ARG A 420 -0.29 -11.67 10.79
C ARG A 420 -1.47 -12.20 11.59
N ASP A 421 -2.02 -11.34 12.43
CA ASP A 421 -3.04 -11.69 13.42
C ASP A 421 -4.35 -12.11 12.74
N ALA A 422 -4.70 -11.52 11.59
CA ALA A 422 -5.89 -11.92 10.84
C ALA A 422 -5.83 -13.36 10.33
N HIS A 423 -4.62 -13.91 10.14
CA HIS A 423 -4.42 -15.29 9.71
C HIS A 423 -4.39 -16.30 10.87
N SER A 424 -4.40 -15.85 12.14
CA SER A 424 -4.36 -16.72 13.33
C SER A 424 -5.49 -17.77 13.36
N PRO A 425 -6.76 -17.43 13.09
CA PRO A 425 -7.85 -18.40 13.14
C PRO A 425 -7.65 -19.54 12.14
N THR A 426 -7.13 -19.24 10.94
CA THR A 426 -6.89 -20.24 9.89
C THR A 426 -5.78 -21.21 10.28
N ILE A 427 -4.64 -20.72 10.76
CA ILE A 427 -3.54 -21.61 11.16
C ILE A 427 -3.89 -22.41 12.42
N LYS A 428 -4.64 -21.82 13.35
CA LYS A 428 -5.15 -22.53 14.54
C LYS A 428 -6.04 -23.70 14.13
N ALA A 429 -6.96 -23.50 13.20
CA ALA A 429 -7.82 -24.56 12.69
C ALA A 429 -7.01 -25.70 12.05
N ILE A 430 -5.99 -25.37 11.24
CA ILE A 430 -5.10 -26.38 10.64
C ILE A 430 -4.35 -27.20 11.69
N ILE A 431 -3.83 -26.54 12.74
CA ILE A 431 -3.15 -27.19 13.86
C ILE A 431 -4.12 -28.11 14.64
N ASP A 432 -5.32 -27.63 14.93
CA ASP A 432 -6.36 -28.39 15.65
C ASP A 432 -6.84 -29.60 14.85
N ASP A 433 -7.02 -29.46 13.55
CA ASP A 433 -7.37 -30.55 12.64
C ASP A 433 -6.24 -31.59 12.60
N GLY A 434 -4.98 -31.15 12.60
CA GLY A 434 -3.81 -32.02 12.74
C GLY A 434 -3.81 -32.81 14.06
N TYR A 435 -4.06 -32.15 15.20
CA TYR A 435 -4.18 -32.83 16.49
C TYR A 435 -5.35 -33.81 16.54
N THR A 436 -6.47 -33.46 15.91
CA THR A 436 -7.64 -34.33 15.80
C THR A 436 -7.31 -35.57 14.97
N LEU A 437 -6.64 -35.40 13.83
CA LEU A 437 -6.20 -36.49 12.96
C LEU A 437 -5.25 -37.45 13.69
N ILE A 438 -4.28 -36.93 14.45
CA ILE A 438 -3.37 -37.75 15.27
C ILE A 438 -4.16 -38.65 16.23
N ARG A 439 -5.12 -38.07 16.97
CA ARG A 439 -5.90 -38.83 17.96
C ARG A 439 -6.83 -39.85 17.32
N GLN A 440 -7.45 -39.49 16.20
CA GLN A 440 -8.32 -40.40 15.44
C GLN A 440 -7.51 -41.58 14.87
N LEU A 441 -6.37 -41.31 14.24
CA LEU A 441 -5.46 -42.34 13.75
C LEU A 441 -4.95 -43.24 14.89
N ALA A 442 -4.54 -42.65 16.02
CA ALA A 442 -4.08 -43.42 17.18
C ALA A 442 -5.18 -44.32 17.76
N ASN A 443 -6.42 -43.83 17.85
CA ASN A 443 -7.55 -44.61 18.35
C ASN A 443 -7.89 -45.80 17.47
N ASP A 444 -7.75 -45.66 16.15
CA ASP A 444 -7.93 -46.78 15.22
C ASP A 444 -6.85 -47.85 15.34
N LEU A 445 -5.67 -47.48 15.86
CA LEU A 445 -4.57 -48.39 16.14
C LEU A 445 -4.63 -48.97 17.58
N ARG A 446 -5.66 -48.63 18.36
CA ARG A 446 -5.87 -49.13 19.72
C ARG A 446 -6.98 -50.18 19.75
N VAL A 447 -6.80 -51.18 20.61
CA VAL A 447 -7.85 -52.14 20.95
C VAL A 447 -8.95 -51.45 21.78
N LYS A 448 -8.57 -50.49 22.62
CA LYS A 448 -9.49 -49.66 23.41
C LYS A 448 -9.31 -48.18 23.05
N PRO A 449 -10.15 -47.63 22.16
CA PRO A 449 -10.10 -46.22 21.82
C PRO A 449 -10.25 -45.32 23.06
N LEU A 450 -9.47 -44.25 23.12
CA LEU A 450 -9.65 -43.20 24.10
C LEU A 450 -10.72 -42.21 23.63
N PRO A 451 -11.49 -41.59 24.54
CA PRO A 451 -12.41 -40.53 24.15
C PRO A 451 -11.64 -39.39 23.47
N LEU A 452 -12.13 -38.96 22.31
CA LEU A 452 -11.62 -37.74 21.67
C LEU A 452 -11.89 -36.58 22.62
N ALA A 453 -10.86 -35.77 22.90
CA ALA A 453 -11.07 -34.57 23.70
C ALA A 453 -12.11 -33.69 23.00
N THR A 454 -13.10 -33.24 23.76
CA THR A 454 -14.07 -32.24 23.30
C THR A 454 -13.30 -31.00 22.87
N LYS A 455 -13.66 -30.38 21.73
CA LYS A 455 -13.12 -29.06 21.38
C LYS A 455 -13.48 -28.12 22.53
N GLU A 456 -12.48 -27.61 23.24
CA GLU A 456 -12.70 -26.50 24.17
C GLU A 456 -13.12 -25.29 23.32
N GLU A 457 -14.33 -24.79 23.54
CA GLU A 457 -14.74 -23.50 23.01
C GLU A 457 -13.97 -22.42 23.76
N LEU A 458 -12.95 -21.85 23.11
CA LEU A 458 -12.25 -20.68 23.62
C LEU A 458 -13.18 -19.47 23.50
N GLU A 459 -13.48 -18.82 24.63
CA GLU A 459 -14.12 -17.51 24.62
C GLU A 459 -13.12 -16.46 24.07
N PHE A 460 -13.31 -16.07 22.81
CA PHE A 460 -12.49 -15.05 22.12
C PHE A 460 -12.51 -13.66 22.79
N THR A 461 -13.45 -13.42 23.71
CA THR A 461 -13.72 -12.13 24.35
C THR A 461 -12.64 -11.68 25.33
N ASN A 462 -11.75 -12.57 25.78
CA ASN A 462 -10.73 -12.28 26.80
C ASN A 462 -9.29 -12.28 26.26
N LEU A 463 -9.10 -12.36 24.94
CA LEU A 463 -7.76 -12.35 24.34
C LEU A 463 -7.17 -10.93 24.40
N THR A 464 -6.00 -10.79 25.03
CA THR A 464 -5.21 -9.55 24.99
C THR A 464 -4.27 -9.54 23.79
N GLU A 465 -3.87 -10.71 23.30
CA GLU A 465 -2.95 -10.86 22.17
C GLU A 465 -3.33 -12.05 21.28
N SER A 466 -3.14 -11.92 19.97
CA SER A 466 -3.51 -12.93 18.97
C SER A 466 -2.84 -14.29 19.18
N PHE A 467 -1.60 -14.31 19.67
CA PHE A 467 -0.86 -15.55 19.91
C PHE A 467 -1.51 -16.43 20.98
N GLN A 468 -2.29 -15.84 21.90
CA GLN A 468 -3.03 -16.59 22.91
C GLN A 468 -4.07 -17.51 22.28
N LEU A 469 -4.58 -17.17 21.08
CA LEU A 469 -5.45 -18.05 20.30
C LEU A 469 -4.71 -19.30 19.80
N ILE A 470 -3.42 -19.20 19.48
CA ILE A 470 -2.62 -20.32 18.97
C ILE A 470 -2.42 -21.38 20.06
N GLY A 471 -2.14 -20.92 21.28
CA GLY A 471 -1.89 -21.78 22.43
C GLY A 471 -0.43 -22.25 22.53
N VAL A 472 -0.19 -23.21 23.41
CA VAL A 472 1.17 -23.73 23.68
C VAL A 472 1.40 -25.01 22.86
N PRO A 473 2.53 -25.12 22.13
CA PRO A 473 2.93 -26.32 21.43
C PRO A 473 2.97 -27.53 22.36
N LYS A 474 2.18 -28.54 22.02
CA LYS A 474 2.16 -29.83 22.70
C LYS A 474 2.59 -30.92 21.74
N LEU A 475 3.70 -31.60 22.04
CA LEU A 475 4.05 -32.83 21.34
C LEU A 475 3.10 -33.93 21.82
N LEU A 476 2.25 -34.42 20.93
CA LEU A 476 1.49 -35.63 21.19
C LEU A 476 2.42 -36.84 21.04
N THR A 477 2.21 -37.86 21.87
CA THR A 477 2.98 -39.11 21.85
C THR A 477 2.05 -40.31 21.88
N GLU A 478 0.91 -40.20 21.21
CA GLU A 478 -0.10 -41.24 21.07
C GLU A 478 0.51 -42.49 20.42
N SER A 479 1.47 -42.33 19.51
CA SER A 479 2.24 -43.40 18.87
C SER A 479 2.97 -44.33 19.84
N LYS A 480 3.24 -43.90 21.08
CA LYS A 480 3.88 -44.73 22.11
C LYS A 480 2.92 -45.70 22.80
N SER A 481 1.61 -45.49 22.67
CA SER A 481 0.56 -46.23 23.40
C SER A 481 -0.48 -46.88 22.50
N VAL A 482 -0.15 -47.09 21.21
CA VAL A 482 -0.96 -47.88 20.27
C VAL A 482 -0.59 -49.36 20.34
N ASP A 483 -1.55 -50.24 20.05
CA ASP A 483 -1.43 -51.70 20.21
C ASP A 483 -0.85 -52.40 18.96
N CYS A 484 -0.28 -51.65 18.01
CA CYS A 484 0.26 -52.19 16.75
C CYS A 484 1.79 -52.34 16.74
N ASP A 485 2.26 -53.20 15.83
CA ASP A 485 3.69 -53.47 15.61
C ASP A 485 4.49 -52.18 15.34
N ASN A 486 5.71 -52.11 15.88
CA ASN A 486 6.66 -51.02 15.65
C ASN A 486 7.01 -50.81 14.17
N ALA A 487 6.97 -51.87 13.35
CA ALA A 487 7.21 -51.80 11.92
C ALA A 487 5.95 -51.47 11.09
N SER A 488 4.80 -51.27 11.73
CA SER A 488 3.57 -50.91 11.01
C SER A 488 3.70 -49.55 10.34
N ASN A 489 3.43 -49.50 9.03
CA ASN A 489 3.41 -48.24 8.27
C ASN A 489 2.51 -47.19 8.92
N LEU A 490 1.33 -47.58 9.43
CA LEU A 490 0.43 -46.62 10.08
C LEU A 490 0.99 -46.06 11.39
N LYS A 491 1.78 -46.83 12.13
CA LYS A 491 2.46 -46.34 13.34
C LYS A 491 3.59 -45.38 13.01
N LEU A 492 4.39 -45.68 11.99
CA LEU A 492 5.42 -44.78 11.47
C LEU A 492 4.81 -43.49 10.94
N GLY A 493 3.70 -43.59 10.20
CA GLY A 493 2.92 -42.44 9.73
C GLY A 493 2.36 -41.60 10.88
N LEU A 494 1.86 -42.22 11.96
CA LEU A 494 1.42 -41.51 13.17
C LEU A 494 2.59 -40.77 13.85
N GLN A 495 3.76 -41.39 13.99
CA GLN A 495 4.96 -40.73 14.55
C GLN A 495 5.40 -39.52 13.71
N ALA A 496 5.42 -39.68 12.38
CA ALA A 496 5.76 -38.60 11.46
C ALA A 496 4.74 -37.46 11.54
N LEU A 497 3.44 -37.79 11.64
CA LEU A 497 2.37 -36.81 11.79
C LEU A 497 2.45 -36.04 13.12
N GLU A 498 2.73 -36.72 14.23
CA GLU A 498 2.97 -36.09 15.55
C GLU A 498 4.09 -35.04 15.47
N ASN A 499 5.19 -35.40 14.81
CA ASN A 499 6.35 -34.54 14.63
C ASN A 499 6.04 -33.34 13.70
N PHE A 500 5.29 -33.58 12.61
CA PHE A 500 4.85 -32.54 11.68
C PHE A 500 3.98 -31.49 12.37
N VAL A 501 2.93 -31.91 13.09
CA VAL A 501 2.01 -30.97 13.78
C VAL A 501 2.75 -30.20 14.88
N TRP A 502 3.66 -30.85 15.61
CA TRP A 502 4.47 -30.19 16.62
C TRP A 502 5.41 -29.12 16.03
N GLN A 503 6.12 -29.42 14.93
CA GLN A 503 6.97 -28.44 14.25
C GLN A 503 6.16 -27.27 13.70
N LEU A 504 4.99 -27.55 13.10
CA LEU A 504 4.09 -26.50 12.60
C LEU A 504 3.64 -25.56 13.73
N HIS A 505 3.25 -26.12 14.87
CA HIS A 505 2.82 -25.33 16.02
C HIS A 505 3.98 -24.50 16.58
N ASN A 506 5.19 -25.06 16.70
CA ASN A 506 6.36 -24.32 17.16
C ASN A 506 6.70 -23.13 16.26
N CYS A 507 6.85 -23.33 14.95
CA CYS A 507 7.21 -22.23 14.06
C CYS A 507 6.09 -21.17 13.99
N THR A 508 4.83 -21.58 14.15
CA THR A 508 3.70 -20.65 14.29
C THR A 508 3.84 -19.82 15.56
N LYS A 509 4.07 -20.47 16.72
CA LYS A 509 4.27 -19.75 17.99
C LYS A 509 5.41 -18.73 17.89
N GLU A 510 6.57 -19.14 17.37
CA GLU A 510 7.75 -18.28 17.21
C GLU A 510 7.45 -17.00 16.44
N TYR A 511 6.64 -17.07 15.37
CA TYR A 511 6.27 -15.90 14.58
C TYR A 511 5.19 -15.02 15.24
N TYR A 512 4.20 -15.64 15.87
CA TYR A 512 3.08 -14.93 16.48
C TYR A 512 3.43 -14.28 17.83
N GLU A 513 4.44 -14.77 18.54
CA GLU A 513 4.97 -14.17 19.77
C GLU A 513 5.91 -12.96 19.52
N VAL A 514 6.31 -12.69 18.27
CA VAL A 514 7.14 -11.52 17.96
C VAL A 514 6.38 -10.24 18.33
N GLU A 515 6.89 -9.47 19.28
CA GLU A 515 6.30 -8.19 19.66
C GLU A 515 6.24 -7.23 18.47
N ARG A 516 5.15 -6.43 18.38
CA ARG A 516 4.94 -5.48 17.26
C ARG A 516 6.19 -4.65 16.94
N LYS A 517 6.87 -4.12 17.96
CA LYS A 517 8.05 -3.26 17.80
C LYS A 517 9.23 -3.94 17.10
N ASN A 518 9.31 -5.27 17.18
CA ASN A 518 10.34 -6.09 16.56
C ASN A 518 9.83 -6.78 15.29
N LEU A 519 8.51 -6.81 15.07
CA LEU A 519 7.90 -7.46 13.92
C LEU A 519 8.37 -6.78 12.62
N SER A 520 8.95 -7.60 11.76
CA SER A 520 9.54 -7.18 10.49
C SER A 520 9.29 -8.23 9.42
N VAL A 521 9.45 -7.84 8.16
CA VAL A 521 9.19 -8.68 6.99
C VAL A 521 10.00 -9.98 7.02
N GLU A 522 11.22 -9.93 7.56
CA GLU A 522 12.11 -11.08 7.73
C GLU A 522 11.50 -12.16 8.63
N HIS A 523 10.76 -11.77 9.67
CA HIS A 523 10.07 -12.73 10.53
C HIS A 523 8.95 -13.48 9.77
N ASN A 524 8.20 -12.77 8.92
CA ASN A 524 7.18 -13.40 8.08
C ASN A 524 7.82 -14.35 7.05
N GLN A 525 8.91 -13.93 6.43
CA GLN A 525 9.64 -14.77 5.47
C GLN A 525 10.18 -16.04 6.14
N ALA A 526 10.84 -15.92 7.29
CA ALA A 526 11.36 -17.07 8.03
C ALA A 526 10.24 -18.06 8.40
N PHE A 527 9.08 -17.56 8.80
CA PHE A 527 7.91 -18.39 9.05
C PHE A 527 7.39 -19.09 7.77
N CYS A 528 7.26 -18.35 6.67
CA CYS A 528 6.87 -18.90 5.37
C CYS A 528 7.83 -20.00 4.90
N GLU A 529 9.14 -19.80 5.06
CA GLU A 529 10.17 -20.80 4.73
C GLU A 529 10.05 -22.06 5.60
N ALA A 530 9.82 -21.89 6.91
CA ALA A 530 9.60 -23.02 7.82
C ALA A 530 8.36 -23.83 7.41
N VAL A 531 7.25 -23.15 7.10
CA VAL A 531 6.01 -23.80 6.63
C VAL A 531 6.23 -24.52 5.29
N SER A 532 6.91 -23.90 4.33
CA SER A 532 7.23 -24.52 3.04
C SER A 532 8.07 -25.78 3.20
N LYS A 533 9.12 -25.74 4.05
CA LYS A 533 9.93 -26.92 4.38
C LYS A 533 9.10 -28.03 5.01
N LEU A 534 8.16 -27.68 5.90
CA LEU A 534 7.26 -28.65 6.53
C LEU A 534 6.33 -29.33 5.52
N ILE A 535 5.75 -28.58 4.59
CA ILE A 535 4.92 -29.13 3.52
C ILE A 535 5.73 -30.17 2.74
N HIS A 536 6.89 -29.81 2.20
CA HIS A 536 7.73 -30.73 1.42
C HIS A 536 8.22 -31.94 2.21
N LYS A 537 8.61 -31.73 3.48
CA LYS A 537 9.04 -32.82 4.36
C LYS A 537 7.91 -33.82 4.59
N SER A 538 6.71 -33.32 4.82
CA SER A 538 5.54 -34.16 5.13
C SER A 538 5.06 -35.00 3.93
N GLU A 539 5.26 -34.53 2.69
CA GLU A 539 5.02 -35.30 1.47
C GLU A 539 5.94 -36.53 1.36
N ASN A 540 7.13 -36.47 1.97
CA ASN A 540 8.12 -37.56 1.95
C ASN A 540 8.11 -38.42 3.21
N GLU A 541 7.75 -37.85 4.37
CA GLU A 541 7.83 -38.53 5.67
C GLU A 541 6.49 -39.02 6.20
N VAL A 542 5.36 -38.42 5.79
CA VAL A 542 4.02 -38.81 6.30
C VAL A 542 3.25 -39.54 5.21
N LEU A 543 3.13 -38.93 4.03
CA LEU A 543 2.27 -39.42 2.96
C LEU A 543 2.57 -40.87 2.52
N PRO A 544 3.84 -41.30 2.34
CA PRO A 544 4.14 -42.66 1.92
C PRO A 544 3.67 -43.74 2.90
N HIS A 545 3.59 -43.40 4.20
CA HIS A 545 3.10 -44.30 5.24
C HIS A 545 1.57 -44.38 5.31
N LEU A 546 0.88 -43.34 4.85
CA LEU A 546 -0.59 -43.27 4.84
C LEU A 546 -1.21 -43.68 3.50
N LEU A 547 -0.40 -43.79 2.43
CA LEU A 547 -0.85 -44.07 1.08
C LEU A 547 -1.61 -45.41 0.99
N GLY A 548 -2.78 -45.38 0.35
CA GLY A 548 -3.69 -46.53 0.25
C GLY A 548 -4.49 -46.82 1.53
N SER A 549 -4.35 -46.01 2.58
CA SER A 549 -5.17 -46.09 3.79
C SER A 549 -6.32 -45.10 3.75
N LYS A 550 -7.34 -45.29 4.61
CA LYS A 550 -8.45 -44.33 4.75
C LYS A 550 -8.01 -42.95 5.27
N TRP A 551 -6.79 -42.82 5.78
CA TRP A 551 -6.25 -41.58 6.35
C TRP A 551 -5.54 -40.69 5.33
N GLU A 552 -5.24 -41.23 4.15
CA GLU A 552 -4.60 -40.49 3.05
C GLU A 552 -5.38 -39.22 2.70
N GLY A 553 -6.70 -39.34 2.54
CA GLY A 553 -7.56 -38.20 2.19
C GLY A 553 -7.63 -37.13 3.29
N SER A 554 -7.71 -37.55 4.56
CA SER A 554 -7.76 -36.61 5.69
C SER A 554 -6.45 -35.84 5.85
N PHE A 555 -5.31 -36.51 5.69
CA PHE A 555 -4.01 -35.84 5.71
C PHE A 555 -3.80 -34.96 4.46
N GLY A 556 -4.23 -35.43 3.29
CA GLY A 556 -4.21 -34.65 2.05
C GLY A 556 -4.99 -33.34 2.15
N GLU A 557 -6.17 -33.34 2.79
CA GLU A 557 -6.93 -32.11 3.04
C GLU A 557 -6.23 -31.17 4.03
N CYS A 558 -5.61 -31.72 5.09
CA CYS A 558 -4.78 -30.93 6.01
C CYS A 558 -3.62 -30.23 5.28
N LEU A 559 -2.90 -30.96 4.41
CA LEU A 559 -1.83 -30.38 3.60
C LEU A 559 -2.32 -29.34 2.61
N LYS A 560 -3.43 -29.61 1.92
CA LYS A 560 -4.05 -28.65 1.01
C LYS A 560 -4.42 -27.34 1.72
N ASN A 561 -4.99 -27.43 2.93
CA ASN A 561 -5.30 -26.25 3.74
C ASN A 561 -4.04 -25.50 4.16
N LEU A 562 -2.97 -26.20 4.56
CA LEU A 562 -1.70 -25.59 4.89
C LEU A 562 -1.03 -24.91 3.67
N GLN A 563 -1.09 -25.53 2.50
CA GLN A 563 -0.62 -24.94 1.25
C GLN A 563 -1.40 -23.68 0.91
N GLN A 564 -2.74 -23.70 1.01
CA GLN A 564 -3.57 -22.51 0.80
C GLN A 564 -3.26 -21.39 1.80
N PHE A 565 -3.00 -21.74 3.05
CA PHE A 565 -2.56 -20.79 4.08
C PHE A 565 -1.21 -20.17 3.73
N TYR A 566 -0.20 -20.99 3.42
CA TYR A 566 1.14 -20.55 3.01
C TYR A 566 1.06 -19.59 1.82
N ASN A 567 0.25 -19.95 0.83
CA ASN A 567 -0.01 -19.14 -0.34
C ASN A 567 -0.65 -17.77 0.02
N GLY A 568 -1.46 -17.71 1.06
CA GLY A 568 -2.10 -16.47 1.50
C GLY A 568 -1.23 -15.54 2.33
N LEU A 569 -0.09 -16.00 2.88
CA LEU A 569 0.55 -15.34 4.02
C LEU A 569 1.74 -14.42 3.69
N HIS A 570 2.31 -14.51 2.49
CA HIS A 570 3.50 -13.75 2.08
C HIS A 570 3.28 -12.23 2.14
N PHE A 571 3.73 -11.59 3.22
CA PHE A 571 3.40 -10.21 3.52
C PHE A 571 4.02 -9.21 2.52
N GLN A 572 5.29 -9.38 2.19
CA GLN A 572 5.97 -8.46 1.26
C GLN A 572 5.39 -8.52 -0.15
N ARG A 573 5.01 -9.72 -0.61
CA ARG A 573 4.34 -9.90 -1.91
C ARG A 573 2.97 -9.28 -1.89
N HIS A 574 2.22 -9.49 -0.81
CA HIS A 574 0.93 -8.84 -0.61
C HIS A 574 1.02 -7.32 -0.77
N LEU A 575 2.01 -6.66 -0.16
CA LEU A 575 2.17 -5.20 -0.25
C LEU A 575 2.35 -4.64 -1.66
N ILE A 576 2.75 -5.44 -2.65
CA ILE A 576 2.97 -5.00 -4.04
C ILE A 576 1.97 -5.60 -5.03
N SER A 577 1.10 -6.49 -4.56
CA SER A 577 0.10 -7.14 -5.39
C SER A 577 -0.95 -6.14 -5.86
N LYS A 578 -1.62 -6.48 -6.96
CA LYS A 578 -2.82 -5.77 -7.41
C LYS A 578 -4.04 -6.31 -6.69
N ASP A 579 -5.05 -5.45 -6.54
CA ASP A 579 -6.35 -5.87 -6.04
C ASP A 579 -6.97 -6.95 -6.93
N VAL A 580 -7.63 -7.91 -6.29
CA VAL A 580 -8.45 -8.94 -6.95
C VAL A 580 -9.86 -8.92 -6.37
N ALA A 581 -10.80 -9.64 -6.99
CA ALA A 581 -12.17 -9.68 -6.48
C ALA A 581 -12.22 -10.34 -5.09
N LEU A 582 -13.08 -9.86 -4.19
CA LEU A 582 -13.16 -10.39 -2.81
C LEU A 582 -13.56 -11.88 -2.77
N HIS A 583 -14.40 -12.32 -3.71
CA HIS A 583 -14.89 -13.69 -3.82
C HIS A 583 -13.92 -14.66 -4.51
N GLU A 584 -12.81 -14.17 -5.09
CA GLU A 584 -11.77 -15.02 -5.65
C GLU A 584 -10.95 -15.64 -4.52
N SER A 585 -10.77 -16.96 -4.57
CA SER A 585 -9.71 -17.61 -3.81
C SER A 585 -8.42 -17.13 -4.46
N ALA A 586 -7.49 -16.56 -3.70
CA ALA A 586 -6.21 -16.16 -4.27
C ALA A 586 -5.45 -17.44 -4.70
N THR A 587 -5.72 -17.92 -5.91
CA THR A 587 -4.99 -18.99 -6.59
C THR A 587 -3.74 -18.35 -7.16
N HIS A 588 -2.85 -17.89 -6.29
CA HIS A 588 -1.48 -17.78 -6.70
C HIS A 588 -0.96 -19.21 -6.66
N ASP A 589 -0.69 -19.77 -7.83
CA ASP A 589 -0.03 -21.07 -7.95
C ASP A 589 1.45 -20.88 -7.59
N TYR A 590 1.73 -20.74 -6.29
CA TYR A 590 3.09 -20.48 -5.81
C TYR A 590 4.04 -21.64 -6.09
N SER A 591 3.50 -22.85 -6.28
CA SER A 591 4.25 -23.98 -6.81
C SER A 591 4.65 -23.73 -8.26
N ALA A 592 3.74 -23.31 -9.14
CA ALA A 592 4.07 -22.89 -10.51
C ALA A 592 5.06 -21.71 -10.56
N LEU A 593 4.99 -20.79 -9.59
CA LEU A 593 5.90 -19.63 -9.52
C LEU A 593 7.30 -19.99 -9.02
N LEU A 594 7.43 -20.92 -8.05
CA LEU A 594 8.73 -21.44 -7.59
C LEU A 594 9.35 -22.44 -8.57
N THR A 595 8.52 -23.17 -9.33
CA THR A 595 8.95 -24.05 -10.44
C THR A 595 9.12 -23.31 -11.77
N ARG A 596 8.79 -22.00 -11.82
CA ARG A 596 8.97 -21.16 -13.01
C ARG A 596 10.45 -21.13 -13.35
N LYS A 597 10.79 -21.33 -14.63
CA LYS A 597 12.19 -21.30 -15.05
C LYS A 597 12.72 -19.88 -14.87
N HIS A 598 13.86 -19.73 -14.19
CA HIS A 598 14.57 -18.45 -14.08
C HIS A 598 14.96 -17.86 -15.45
N THR A 599 14.94 -18.67 -16.50
CA THR A 599 15.20 -18.23 -17.88
C THR A 599 13.98 -17.70 -18.64
N ASP A 600 12.79 -17.67 -18.04
CA ASP A 600 11.61 -17.09 -18.68
C ASP A 600 11.81 -15.58 -18.94
N GLU A 601 11.31 -15.07 -20.05
CA GLU A 601 11.56 -13.70 -20.51
C GLU A 601 11.11 -12.63 -19.50
N GLU A 602 9.91 -12.80 -18.92
CA GLU A 602 9.41 -11.92 -17.85
C GLU A 602 10.30 -11.94 -16.60
N VAL A 603 10.83 -13.13 -16.27
CA VAL A 603 11.69 -13.31 -15.10
C VAL A 603 13.02 -12.59 -15.28
N VAL A 604 13.65 -12.80 -16.43
CA VAL A 604 14.91 -12.19 -16.79
C VAL A 604 14.76 -10.68 -16.85
N THR A 605 13.70 -10.19 -17.49
CA THR A 605 13.41 -8.75 -17.59
C THR A 605 13.22 -8.13 -16.21
N SER A 606 12.48 -8.79 -15.33
CA SER A 606 12.31 -8.36 -13.94
C SER A 606 13.62 -8.32 -13.16
N CYS A 607 14.46 -9.35 -13.33
CA CYS A 607 15.77 -9.44 -12.70
C CYS A 607 16.71 -8.34 -13.18
N LEU A 608 16.76 -8.07 -14.49
CA LEU A 608 17.61 -7.02 -15.04
C LEU A 608 17.11 -5.63 -14.61
N ASN A 609 15.80 -5.40 -14.62
CA ASN A 609 15.21 -4.18 -14.08
C ASN A 609 15.64 -3.94 -12.62
N THR A 610 15.50 -4.96 -11.78
CA THR A 610 15.86 -4.87 -10.36
C THR A 610 17.35 -4.63 -10.20
N LEU A 611 18.19 -5.31 -10.99
CA LEU A 611 19.64 -5.15 -10.98
C LEU A 611 20.04 -3.72 -11.29
N PHE A 612 19.54 -3.14 -12.38
CA PHE A 612 19.88 -1.78 -12.79
C PHE A 612 19.34 -0.72 -11.83
N THR A 613 18.16 -0.92 -11.25
CA THR A 613 17.63 -0.03 -10.21
C THR A 613 18.51 -0.10 -8.95
N TRP A 614 18.85 -1.30 -8.50
CA TRP A 614 19.67 -1.50 -7.30
C TRP A 614 21.08 -0.93 -7.42
N VAL A 615 21.79 -1.18 -8.53
CA VAL A 615 23.13 -0.62 -8.67
C VAL A 615 23.11 0.90 -8.68
N ASN A 616 22.01 1.52 -9.12
CA ASN A 616 21.86 2.97 -9.09
C ASN A 616 21.63 3.56 -7.69
N THR A 617 21.30 2.72 -6.70
CA THR A 617 21.23 3.15 -5.29
C THR A 617 22.56 3.08 -4.57
N LEU A 618 23.59 2.49 -5.18
CA LEU A 618 24.92 2.35 -4.57
C LEU A 618 25.74 3.63 -4.74
N GLU A 619 26.55 3.95 -3.73
CA GLU A 619 27.62 4.94 -3.88
C GLU A 619 28.61 4.51 -4.96
N LYS A 620 29.17 5.48 -5.70
CA LYS A 620 30.01 5.22 -6.88
C LYS A 620 31.24 4.39 -6.54
N GLU A 621 31.84 4.66 -5.39
CA GLU A 621 33.02 3.98 -4.86
C GLU A 621 32.69 2.53 -4.53
N THR A 622 31.57 2.29 -3.84
CA THR A 622 31.07 0.95 -3.51
C THR A 622 30.77 0.14 -4.79
N PHE A 623 30.07 0.75 -5.75
CA PHE A 623 29.81 0.09 -7.04
C PHE A 623 31.12 -0.27 -7.76
N ASN A 624 32.06 0.68 -7.86
CA ASN A 624 33.34 0.46 -8.50
C ASN A 624 34.12 -0.69 -7.83
N GLU A 625 34.14 -0.75 -6.50
CA GLU A 625 34.79 -1.82 -5.75
C GLU A 625 34.20 -3.20 -6.09
N ILE A 626 32.87 -3.32 -6.18
CA ILE A 626 32.21 -4.58 -6.56
C ILE A 626 32.63 -5.03 -7.98
N ILE A 627 32.72 -4.09 -8.93
CA ILE A 627 33.16 -4.38 -10.29
C ILE A 627 34.64 -4.81 -10.31
N LEU A 628 35.50 -4.08 -9.60
CA LEU A 628 36.95 -4.36 -9.52
C LEU A 628 37.22 -5.73 -8.85
N ASN A 629 36.52 -6.05 -7.77
CA ASN A 629 36.63 -7.36 -7.12
C ASN A 629 36.20 -8.50 -8.06
N THR A 630 35.21 -8.26 -8.92
CA THR A 630 34.84 -9.23 -9.95
C THR A 630 35.91 -9.37 -11.04
N ILE A 631 36.59 -8.28 -11.38
CA ILE A 631 37.72 -8.26 -12.32
C ILE A 631 38.94 -9.01 -11.77
N GLU A 632 39.23 -8.92 -10.47
CA GLU A 632 40.31 -9.70 -9.82
C GLU A 632 40.08 -11.21 -9.96
N GLY A 633 38.83 -11.66 -9.76
CA GLY A 633 38.44 -13.06 -9.99
C GLY A 633 38.43 -13.49 -11.47
N TYR A 634 38.51 -12.54 -12.40
CA TYR A 634 38.47 -12.73 -13.86
C TYR A 634 39.88 -12.86 -14.48
N GLN A 635 40.95 -12.74 -13.70
CA GLN A 635 42.33 -12.87 -14.18
C GLN A 635 42.66 -14.29 -14.71
N PRO A 636 43.52 -14.44 -15.73
CA PRO A 636 43.92 -15.75 -16.23
C PRO A 636 44.68 -16.54 -15.16
N SER A 637 44.42 -17.85 -15.09
CA SER A 637 45.28 -18.78 -14.31
C SER A 637 46.71 -18.69 -14.84
N PHE A 638 47.71 -18.74 -13.95
CA PHE A 638 49.14 -18.77 -14.29
C PHE A 638 49.48 -19.83 -15.37
N TYR A 639 48.67 -20.88 -15.49
CA TYR A 639 48.84 -21.97 -16.45
C TYR A 639 48.21 -21.74 -17.84
N ASN A 640 47.50 -20.62 -18.09
CA ASN A 640 46.73 -20.42 -19.32
C ASN A 640 46.98 -19.06 -20.01
N ILE A 641 48.22 -18.89 -20.48
CA ILE A 641 48.78 -17.64 -21.02
C ILE A 641 48.18 -17.24 -22.39
N THR A 642 47.46 -18.14 -23.08
CA THR A 642 46.84 -17.87 -24.39
C THR A 642 45.36 -17.44 -24.32
N ALA A 643 44.72 -17.55 -23.15
CA ALA A 643 43.35 -17.11 -22.95
C ALA A 643 43.29 -15.57 -22.97
N ARG A 644 42.85 -14.97 -24.09
CA ARG A 644 42.69 -13.52 -24.22
C ARG A 644 41.50 -13.01 -23.38
N ARG A 645 41.69 -12.79 -22.08
CA ARG A 645 40.72 -12.22 -21.12
C ARG A 645 40.90 -10.69 -20.92
N TYR A 646 41.25 -9.94 -21.96
CA TYR A 646 41.83 -8.58 -21.81
C TYR A 646 40.84 -7.40 -21.83
N ARG A 647 39.74 -7.44 -21.05
CA ARG A 647 38.86 -6.26 -20.86
C ARG A 647 39.03 -5.54 -19.51
N ALA A 648 39.79 -6.13 -18.58
CA ALA A 648 40.02 -5.55 -17.26
C ALA A 648 40.61 -4.12 -17.33
N PRO A 649 41.70 -3.84 -18.08
CA PRO A 649 42.31 -2.50 -18.10
C PRO A 649 41.41 -1.43 -18.73
N GLU A 650 40.61 -1.81 -19.74
CA GLU A 650 39.64 -0.95 -20.41
C GLU A 650 38.55 -0.51 -19.43
N VAL A 651 37.94 -1.47 -18.74
CA VAL A 651 36.88 -1.20 -17.74
C VAL A 651 37.43 -0.42 -16.55
N GLU A 652 38.61 -0.76 -16.04
CA GLU A 652 39.27 0.00 -14.98
C GLU A 652 39.52 1.46 -15.36
N THR A 653 39.96 1.70 -16.59
CA THR A 653 40.17 3.06 -17.10
C THR A 653 38.83 3.80 -17.20
N TYR A 654 37.81 3.15 -17.77
CA TYR A 654 36.46 3.73 -17.87
C TYR A 654 35.88 4.13 -16.51
N LEU A 655 35.96 3.24 -15.51
CA LEU A 655 35.44 3.50 -14.15
C LEU A 655 36.15 4.67 -13.45
N LYS A 656 37.42 4.94 -13.78
CA LYS A 656 38.19 6.08 -13.26
C LYS A 656 37.83 7.41 -13.94
N THR A 657 37.42 7.38 -15.21
CA THR A 657 37.23 8.60 -16.01
C THR A 657 35.78 9.00 -16.21
N THR A 658 34.82 8.09 -16.02
CA THR A 658 33.40 8.36 -16.30
C THR A 658 32.69 9.15 -15.21
N THR A 659 31.83 10.09 -15.61
CA THR A 659 30.91 10.81 -14.74
C THR A 659 29.55 10.15 -14.60
N ASP A 660 29.28 9.09 -15.36
CA ASP A 660 28.00 8.39 -15.43
C ASP A 660 27.51 7.90 -14.06
N ASP A 661 26.20 7.77 -13.91
CA ASP A 661 25.58 7.06 -12.80
C ASP A 661 25.88 5.54 -12.85
N CYS A 662 25.68 4.84 -11.75
CA CYS A 662 26.06 3.43 -11.63
C CYS A 662 25.30 2.53 -12.61
N ALA A 663 24.04 2.85 -12.94
CA ALA A 663 23.26 2.11 -13.92
C ALA A 663 23.84 2.23 -15.34
N ASN A 664 24.16 3.45 -15.78
CA ASN A 664 24.79 3.71 -17.08
C ASN A 664 26.22 3.16 -17.13
N ARG A 665 26.98 3.21 -16.02
CA ARG A 665 28.29 2.55 -15.92
C ARG A 665 28.19 1.04 -16.19
N LEU A 666 27.29 0.36 -15.47
CA LEU A 666 27.07 -1.07 -15.66
C LEU A 666 26.56 -1.37 -17.08
N ALA A 667 25.67 -0.52 -17.60
CA ALA A 667 25.11 -0.69 -18.94
C ALA A 667 26.18 -0.59 -20.02
N THR A 668 27.08 0.40 -19.95
CA THR A 668 28.24 0.52 -20.86
C THR A 668 29.08 -0.75 -20.84
N ILE A 669 29.48 -1.19 -19.64
CA ILE A 669 30.32 -2.38 -19.46
C ILE A 669 29.67 -3.64 -20.06
N LEU A 670 28.37 -3.85 -19.79
CA LEU A 670 27.62 -5.02 -20.26
C LEU A 670 27.25 -4.95 -21.74
N SER A 671 27.14 -3.74 -22.31
CA SER A 671 26.85 -3.54 -23.73
C SER A 671 28.03 -3.93 -24.63
N GLU A 672 29.22 -3.82 -24.08
CA GLU A 672 30.50 -4.14 -24.70
C GLU A 672 31.00 -5.50 -24.17
N GLY A 673 31.82 -6.24 -24.93
CA GLY A 673 32.37 -7.54 -24.49
C GLY A 673 31.52 -8.79 -24.78
N GLY A 674 32.12 -9.95 -24.52
CA GLY A 674 31.55 -11.28 -24.78
C GLY A 674 30.53 -11.73 -23.72
N THR A 675 29.77 -12.77 -24.03
CA THR A 675 28.71 -13.35 -23.17
C THR A 675 28.90 -14.85 -22.92
N GLU A 676 30.06 -15.38 -23.28
CA GLU A 676 30.50 -16.75 -23.03
C GLU A 676 30.81 -16.95 -21.53
N SER A 677 30.91 -18.20 -21.05
CA SER A 677 31.24 -18.52 -19.65
C SER A 677 32.49 -17.80 -19.15
N SER A 678 33.50 -17.69 -20.01
CA SER A 678 34.78 -17.09 -19.69
C SER A 678 34.81 -15.57 -19.85
N SER A 679 33.69 -14.92 -20.19
CA SER A 679 33.64 -13.49 -20.47
C SER A 679 33.31 -12.67 -19.21
N LEU A 680 33.80 -11.43 -19.18
CA LEU A 680 33.65 -10.53 -18.02
C LEU A 680 32.17 -10.29 -17.69
N ASN A 681 31.30 -10.10 -18.69
CA ASN A 681 29.88 -9.84 -18.48
C ASN A 681 29.19 -11.00 -17.76
N THR A 682 29.59 -12.24 -18.06
CA THR A 682 29.08 -13.44 -17.39
C THR A 682 29.52 -13.49 -15.93
N HIS A 683 30.78 -13.16 -15.64
CA HIS A 683 31.28 -13.11 -14.26
C HIS A 683 30.61 -11.97 -13.47
N LEU A 684 30.40 -10.82 -14.10
CA LEU A 684 29.67 -9.70 -13.52
C LEU A 684 28.27 -10.10 -13.11
N LEU A 685 27.48 -10.74 -13.99
CA LEU A 685 26.13 -11.17 -13.60
C LEU A 685 26.14 -12.31 -12.59
N LYS A 686 27.11 -13.23 -12.67
CA LYS A 686 27.28 -14.30 -11.68
C LYS A 686 27.54 -13.75 -10.27
N ASN A 687 28.22 -12.61 -10.14
CA ASN A 687 28.51 -11.99 -8.84
C ASN A 687 27.46 -10.97 -8.41
N LEU A 688 27.03 -10.09 -9.32
CA LEU A 688 26.12 -8.99 -9.01
C LEU A 688 24.70 -9.47 -8.70
N VAL A 689 24.19 -10.48 -9.41
CA VAL A 689 22.81 -10.95 -9.20
C VAL A 689 22.62 -11.53 -7.78
N PRO A 690 23.50 -12.42 -7.27
CA PRO A 690 23.40 -12.87 -5.88
C PRO A 690 23.51 -11.74 -4.85
N ILE A 691 24.42 -10.78 -5.05
CA ILE A 691 24.59 -9.63 -4.13
C ILE A 691 23.33 -8.76 -4.14
N MET A 692 22.80 -8.46 -5.32
CA MET A 692 21.55 -7.74 -5.51
C MET A 692 20.41 -8.46 -4.80
N LEU A 693 20.23 -9.78 -4.98
CA LEU A 693 19.11 -10.50 -4.36
C LEU A 693 19.16 -10.44 -2.83
N LYS A 694 20.37 -10.48 -2.25
CA LYS A 694 20.58 -10.28 -0.80
C LYS A 694 20.29 -8.84 -0.36
N ALA A 695 20.80 -7.85 -1.09
CA ALA A 695 20.68 -6.43 -0.74
C ALA A 695 19.28 -5.86 -0.97
N THR A 696 18.57 -6.33 -2.00
CA THR A 696 17.21 -5.89 -2.33
C THR A 696 16.13 -6.65 -1.60
N GLN A 697 16.51 -7.64 -0.76
CA GLN A 697 15.60 -8.57 -0.10
C GLN A 697 14.56 -9.09 -1.11
N ALA A 698 14.99 -9.89 -2.09
CA ALA A 698 14.31 -10.27 -3.34
C ALA A 698 12.85 -10.84 -3.28
N GLN A 699 12.12 -10.62 -2.21
CA GLN A 699 10.71 -10.90 -1.99
C GLN A 699 9.74 -9.90 -2.66
N VAL A 700 10.22 -8.79 -3.24
CA VAL A 700 9.37 -7.78 -3.91
C VAL A 700 9.06 -8.13 -5.37
N ASN A 701 9.47 -9.28 -5.88
CA ASN A 701 8.96 -9.70 -7.18
C ASN A 701 8.93 -11.22 -7.27
N VAL A 702 7.74 -11.76 -7.55
CA VAL A 702 7.49 -13.19 -7.75
C VAL A 702 8.49 -13.81 -8.73
N ASN A 703 8.92 -13.03 -9.72
CA ASN A 703 9.88 -13.47 -10.71
C ASN A 703 11.31 -13.66 -10.16
N LEU A 704 11.72 -12.96 -9.09
CA LEU A 704 13.08 -13.05 -8.55
C LEU A 704 13.29 -14.29 -7.68
N LEU A 705 12.22 -14.92 -7.21
CA LEU A 705 12.29 -16.10 -6.36
C LEU A 705 12.84 -17.31 -7.10
N SER A 706 12.45 -17.51 -8.37
CA SER A 706 13.02 -18.58 -9.19
C SER A 706 14.50 -18.35 -9.48
N VAL A 707 14.93 -17.09 -9.57
CA VAL A 707 16.35 -16.71 -9.71
C VAL A 707 17.13 -17.03 -8.43
N GLY A 708 16.59 -16.65 -7.26
CA GLY A 708 17.16 -16.98 -5.96
C GLY A 708 17.27 -18.49 -5.75
N ASN A 709 16.19 -19.21 -6.03
CA ASN A 709 16.14 -20.67 -5.97
C ASN A 709 17.21 -21.31 -6.87
N ALA A 710 17.36 -20.84 -8.11
CA ALA A 710 18.40 -21.33 -9.02
C ALA A 710 19.83 -21.02 -8.53
N ILE A 711 20.05 -19.93 -7.82
CA ILE A 711 21.36 -19.60 -7.24
C ILE A 711 21.68 -20.52 -6.06
N GLU A 712 20.72 -20.74 -5.16
CA GLU A 712 20.87 -21.63 -4.00
C GLU A 712 21.21 -23.07 -4.41
N HIS A 713 20.64 -23.53 -5.53
CA HIS A 713 20.86 -24.88 -6.05
C HIS A 713 22.01 -24.98 -7.08
N ASN A 714 22.79 -23.91 -7.30
CA ASN A 714 23.85 -23.85 -8.32
C ASN A 714 23.40 -24.06 -9.78
N ASP A 715 22.12 -23.81 -10.09
CA ASP A 715 21.51 -23.95 -11.41
C ASP A 715 21.38 -22.60 -12.17
N PHE A 716 21.95 -21.51 -11.64
CA PHE A 716 21.88 -20.18 -12.24
C PHE A 716 22.64 -20.08 -13.59
N LYS A 717 21.92 -19.73 -14.67
CA LYS A 717 22.47 -19.66 -16.03
C LYS A 717 23.05 -18.28 -16.37
N ALA A 718 24.22 -17.96 -15.80
CA ALA A 718 24.85 -16.65 -15.94
C ALA A 718 25.12 -16.24 -17.41
N GLU A 719 25.51 -17.16 -18.29
CA GLU A 719 25.74 -16.87 -19.73
C GLU A 719 24.48 -16.36 -20.44
N PHE A 720 23.34 -17.00 -20.13
CA PHE A 720 22.04 -16.62 -20.67
C PHE A 720 21.64 -15.22 -20.21
N TYR A 721 21.84 -14.92 -18.93
CA TYR A 721 21.62 -13.60 -18.37
C TYR A 721 22.58 -12.56 -18.99
N ALA A 722 23.84 -12.90 -19.27
CA ALA A 722 24.80 -11.96 -19.87
C ALA A 722 24.37 -11.57 -21.28
N LYS A 723 23.90 -12.54 -22.07
CA LYS A 723 23.31 -12.29 -23.39
C LYS A 723 22.08 -11.38 -23.29
N LYS A 724 21.17 -11.68 -22.36
CA LYS A 724 19.94 -10.91 -22.18
C LYS A 724 20.20 -9.50 -21.64
N ALA A 725 21.17 -9.32 -20.75
CA ALA A 725 21.57 -8.00 -20.28
C ALA A 725 22.13 -7.13 -21.42
N LYS A 726 22.97 -7.71 -22.29
CA LYS A 726 23.53 -7.02 -23.45
C LYS A 726 22.44 -6.59 -24.46
N GLU A 727 21.38 -7.39 -24.62
CA GLU A 727 20.19 -7.01 -25.41
C GLU A 727 19.36 -5.94 -24.70
N PHE A 728 19.15 -6.09 -23.39
CA PHE A 728 18.35 -5.19 -22.56
C PHE A 728 18.88 -3.75 -22.55
N VAL A 729 20.18 -3.57 -22.31
CA VAL A 729 20.80 -2.23 -22.21
C VAL A 729 20.79 -1.43 -23.52
N LYS A 730 20.67 -2.12 -24.66
CA LYS A 730 20.60 -1.48 -25.98
C LYS A 730 19.19 -0.98 -26.31
N ASN A 731 18.17 -1.65 -25.78
CA ASN A 731 16.78 -1.43 -26.15
C ASN A 731 15.98 -0.61 -25.12
N ASP A 732 16.35 -0.67 -23.84
CA ASP A 732 15.65 0.07 -22.78
C ASP A 732 15.95 1.57 -22.86
N GLU A 733 14.90 2.40 -22.77
CA GLU A 733 14.96 3.84 -22.98
C GLU A 733 15.65 4.60 -21.84
N ARG A 734 15.84 3.97 -20.67
CA ARG A 734 16.49 4.61 -19.51
C ARG A 734 17.99 4.85 -19.70
N PHE A 735 18.63 4.09 -20.59
CA PHE A 735 20.07 4.16 -20.77
C PHE A 735 20.45 5.21 -21.80
N THR A 736 21.47 6.00 -21.46
CA THR A 736 22.03 7.04 -22.32
C THR A 736 23.43 6.67 -22.80
N ILE A 737 23.72 5.38 -22.93
CA ILE A 737 25.00 4.86 -23.41
C ILE A 737 25.09 4.93 -24.93
N ALA A 738 26.31 4.98 -25.49
CA ALA A 738 26.53 5.19 -26.93
C ALA A 738 25.74 4.21 -27.83
N VAL A 739 25.62 2.94 -27.43
CA VAL A 739 24.90 1.92 -28.23
C VAL A 739 23.40 1.78 -27.88
N SER A 740 22.83 2.70 -27.09
CA SER A 740 21.40 2.70 -26.76
C SER A 740 20.54 3.20 -27.91
N LYS A 741 19.29 2.71 -27.99
CA LYS A 741 18.29 3.19 -28.95
C LYS A 741 18.07 4.69 -28.88
N LEU A 742 18.04 5.27 -27.68
CA LEU A 742 17.90 6.71 -27.46
C LEU A 742 19.06 7.50 -28.07
N LYS A 743 20.31 7.11 -27.78
CA LYS A 743 21.50 7.78 -28.34
C LYS A 743 21.60 7.65 -29.85
N ILE A 744 21.20 6.52 -30.41
CA ILE A 744 21.15 6.32 -31.86
C ILE A 744 20.11 7.25 -32.50
N ALA A 745 18.93 7.39 -31.89
CA ALA A 745 17.91 8.33 -32.35
C ALA A 745 18.40 9.78 -32.31
N GLN A 746 19.01 10.18 -31.19
CA GLN A 746 19.60 11.52 -31.02
C GLN A 746 20.68 11.80 -32.06
N PHE A 747 21.63 10.88 -32.22
CA PHE A 747 22.67 10.99 -33.24
C PHE A 747 22.06 11.13 -34.64
N SER A 748 21.08 10.29 -34.98
CA SER A 748 20.42 10.32 -36.30
C SER A 748 19.81 11.68 -36.57
N ASN A 749 19.08 12.24 -35.60
CA ASN A 749 18.45 13.55 -35.72
C ASN A 749 19.48 14.68 -35.85
N VAL A 750 20.50 14.67 -34.98
CA VAL A 750 21.59 15.66 -34.99
C VAL A 750 22.40 15.57 -36.27
N MET A 751 22.66 14.38 -36.80
CA MET A 751 23.37 14.16 -38.06
C MET A 751 22.61 14.78 -39.24
N PHE A 752 21.30 14.54 -39.35
CA PHE A 752 20.49 15.12 -40.43
C PHE A 752 20.35 16.64 -40.29
N ALA A 753 20.12 17.16 -39.08
CA ALA A 753 20.07 18.60 -38.83
C ALA A 753 21.42 19.29 -39.11
N TRP A 754 22.53 18.64 -38.71
CA TRP A 754 23.87 19.11 -39.02
C TRP A 754 24.09 19.18 -40.53
N ALA A 755 23.67 18.15 -41.27
CA ALA A 755 23.80 18.10 -42.72
C ALA A 755 23.00 19.19 -43.44
N GLU A 756 21.76 19.46 -42.99
CA GLU A 756 20.90 20.54 -43.50
C GLU A 756 21.60 21.90 -43.44
N LYS A 757 22.30 22.19 -42.32
CA LYS A 757 23.04 23.45 -42.11
C LYS A 757 24.37 23.54 -42.85
N GLN A 758 24.87 22.45 -43.46
CA GLN A 758 26.13 22.49 -44.19
C GLN A 758 25.98 23.11 -45.59
N THR A 759 27.08 23.61 -46.13
CA THR A 759 27.07 24.00 -47.55
C THR A 759 26.99 22.74 -48.44
N PRO A 760 26.23 22.76 -49.56
CA PRO A 760 26.14 21.62 -50.48
C PRO A 760 27.51 21.16 -51.00
N LYS A 761 28.46 22.09 -51.16
CA LYS A 761 29.84 21.80 -51.54
C LYS A 761 30.53 20.89 -50.52
N ARG A 762 30.34 21.15 -49.23
CA ARG A 762 30.94 20.37 -48.13
C ARG A 762 30.37 18.95 -48.07
N ILE A 763 29.04 18.80 -48.10
CA ILE A 763 28.39 17.47 -48.03
C ILE A 763 28.73 16.62 -49.25
N LYS A 764 28.68 17.19 -50.46
CA LYS A 764 29.08 16.46 -51.68
C LYS A 764 30.56 16.07 -51.65
N ALA A 765 31.44 16.87 -51.03
CA ALA A 765 32.85 16.51 -50.87
C ALA A 765 33.04 15.33 -49.90
N ILE A 766 32.30 15.30 -48.79
CA ILE A 766 32.32 14.16 -47.84
C ILE A 766 31.85 12.87 -48.53
N ILE A 767 30.75 12.94 -49.28
CA ILE A 767 30.21 11.78 -50.03
C ILE A 767 31.20 11.29 -51.08
N ARG A 768 31.82 12.20 -51.85
CA ARG A 768 32.83 11.81 -52.86
C ARG A 768 34.03 11.12 -52.24
N ARG A 769 34.56 11.65 -51.13
CA ARG A 769 35.64 10.96 -50.39
C ARG A 769 35.20 9.59 -49.88
N ALA A 770 33.95 9.43 -49.45
CA ALA A 770 33.43 8.12 -49.05
C ALA A 770 33.37 7.14 -50.23
N LEU A 771 33.04 7.62 -51.44
CA LEU A 771 33.08 6.83 -52.66
C LEU A 771 34.51 6.47 -53.07
N ASP A 772 35.46 7.39 -52.94
CA ASP A 772 36.88 7.14 -53.22
C ASP A 772 37.44 6.03 -52.32
N ASP A 773 37.15 6.08 -51.01
CA ASP A 773 37.54 5.03 -50.05
C ASP A 773 36.79 3.70 -50.27
N TYR A 774 35.60 3.74 -50.87
CA TYR A 774 34.79 2.55 -51.15
C TYR A 774 35.21 1.82 -52.43
N GLN A 775 35.80 2.55 -53.38
CA GLN A 775 36.33 2.01 -54.63
C GLN A 775 37.54 1.09 -54.37
N PRO A 776 37.68 -0.04 -55.09
CA PRO A 776 38.87 -0.86 -54.97
C PRO A 776 40.10 -0.12 -55.49
N TYR A 777 41.25 -0.37 -54.85
CA TYR A 777 42.56 0.00 -55.39
C TYR A 777 42.69 -0.54 -56.83
N TYR A 778 43.33 0.25 -57.72
CA TYR A 778 43.39 0.15 -59.20
C TYR A 778 43.55 -1.24 -59.87
N TRP A 779 43.78 -2.32 -59.14
CA TRP A 779 44.03 -3.67 -59.66
C TRP A 779 42.85 -4.65 -59.58
N ASN A 780 41.70 -4.26 -58.99
CA ASN A 780 40.54 -5.16 -58.82
C ASN A 780 39.37 -4.79 -59.77
N VAL A 781 39.58 -4.98 -61.08
CA VAL A 781 38.67 -4.53 -62.15
C VAL A 781 37.37 -5.37 -62.24
N PHE A 782 37.27 -6.49 -61.52
CA PHE A 782 36.08 -7.37 -61.56
C PHE A 782 35.12 -7.23 -60.37
N SER A 783 35.40 -6.34 -59.40
CA SER A 783 34.43 -6.02 -58.32
C SER A 783 33.87 -4.61 -58.50
N ALA A 784 33.02 -4.40 -59.50
CA ALA A 784 32.21 -3.18 -59.55
C ALA A 784 31.25 -3.19 -58.35
N LYS A 785 31.60 -2.50 -57.26
CA LYS A 785 30.70 -2.41 -56.11
C LYS A 785 29.43 -1.68 -56.55
N ALA A 786 28.31 -2.41 -56.62
CA ALA A 786 27.04 -2.02 -57.26
C ALA A 786 26.43 -0.66 -56.83
N ARG A 787 26.92 -0.08 -55.73
CA ARG A 787 26.40 1.15 -55.11
C ARG A 787 26.96 2.44 -55.71
N THR A 788 28.14 2.44 -56.30
CA THR A 788 28.79 3.67 -56.81
C THR A 788 27.94 4.39 -57.87
N PRO A 789 27.44 3.72 -58.93
CA PRO A 789 26.62 4.39 -59.95
C PRO A 789 25.32 4.97 -59.39
N VAL A 790 24.74 4.33 -58.37
CA VAL A 790 23.50 4.78 -57.71
C VAL A 790 23.74 6.10 -56.96
N VAL A 791 24.81 6.17 -56.16
CA VAL A 791 25.14 7.37 -55.39
C VAL A 791 25.58 8.52 -56.29
N GLU A 792 26.34 8.25 -57.35
CA GLU A 792 26.65 9.26 -58.37
C GLU A 792 25.38 9.80 -59.07
N GLY A 793 24.40 8.93 -59.30
CA GLY A 793 23.07 9.32 -59.80
C GLY A 793 22.37 10.31 -58.87
N PHE A 794 22.49 10.16 -57.55
CA PHE A 794 21.96 11.13 -56.59
C PHE A 794 22.74 12.45 -56.59
N LEU A 795 24.07 12.41 -56.72
CA LEU A 795 24.93 13.60 -56.74
C LEU A 795 24.70 14.51 -57.96
N LYS A 796 24.25 13.94 -59.08
CA LYS A 796 23.87 14.65 -60.33
C LYS A 796 22.56 15.43 -60.20
N LYS A 797 21.72 15.12 -59.20
CA LYS A 797 20.45 15.79 -58.93
C LYS A 797 20.62 16.86 -57.84
N THR A 798 19.66 17.78 -57.77
CA THR A 798 19.61 18.80 -56.70
C THR A 798 18.68 18.31 -55.60
N TYR A 799 19.26 17.96 -54.46
CA TYR A 799 18.56 17.60 -53.23
C TYR A 799 19.07 18.48 -52.09
N ALA A 800 18.22 18.73 -51.10
CA ALA A 800 18.68 19.20 -49.81
C ALA A 800 19.63 18.16 -49.18
N ASN A 801 20.59 18.60 -48.37
CA ASN A 801 21.72 17.77 -47.94
C ASN A 801 21.29 16.56 -47.10
N GLU A 802 20.37 16.77 -46.18
CA GLU A 802 19.77 15.76 -45.33
C GLU A 802 19.02 14.70 -46.15
N LYS A 803 18.32 15.11 -47.21
CA LYS A 803 17.67 14.19 -48.14
C LYS A 803 18.69 13.41 -48.97
N LEU A 804 19.77 14.06 -49.42
CA LEU A 804 20.85 13.39 -50.16
C LEU A 804 21.51 12.30 -49.32
N LEU A 805 21.81 12.60 -48.05
CA LEU A 805 22.34 11.60 -47.11
C LEU A 805 21.34 10.48 -46.83
N ALA A 806 20.05 10.82 -46.63
CA ALA A 806 19.02 9.82 -46.40
C ALA A 806 18.88 8.83 -47.57
N LEU A 807 18.89 9.32 -48.81
CA LEU A 807 18.84 8.48 -50.02
C LEU A 807 20.02 7.50 -50.09
N ILE A 808 21.21 7.91 -49.63
CA ILE A 808 22.39 7.04 -49.62
C ILE A 808 22.29 6.01 -48.50
N LEU A 809 21.94 6.44 -47.28
CA LEU A 809 21.96 5.61 -46.07
C LEU A 809 20.79 4.61 -45.98
N THR A 810 19.70 4.82 -46.72
CA THR A 810 18.53 3.93 -46.70
C THR A 810 18.85 2.54 -47.28
N ASP A 811 19.75 2.46 -48.26
CA ASP A 811 20.16 1.21 -48.92
C ASP A 811 21.63 0.87 -48.64
N GLY A 812 22.01 -0.41 -48.74
CA GLY A 812 23.40 -0.88 -48.58
C GLY A 812 23.67 -1.70 -47.31
N GLY A 813 24.85 -2.34 -47.25
CA GLY A 813 25.32 -3.12 -46.11
C GLY A 813 25.83 -2.25 -44.96
N ASN A 814 26.09 -2.86 -43.80
CA ASN A 814 26.59 -2.20 -42.59
C ASN A 814 27.89 -2.84 -42.08
N GLU A 815 28.50 -3.70 -42.90
CA GLU A 815 29.83 -4.21 -42.62
C GLU A 815 30.86 -3.07 -42.65
N GLU A 816 32.03 -3.28 -42.07
CA GLU A 816 33.08 -2.24 -42.00
C GLU A 816 33.49 -1.70 -43.37
N SER A 817 33.48 -2.56 -44.40
CA SER A 817 33.84 -2.23 -45.78
C SER A 817 32.69 -1.69 -46.64
N SER A 818 31.50 -1.50 -46.04
CA SER A 818 30.33 -0.99 -46.71
C SER A 818 30.40 0.53 -46.92
N LEU A 819 29.78 1.02 -48.00
CA LEU A 819 29.74 2.47 -48.27
C LEU A 819 29.06 3.25 -47.14
N ASN A 820 28.06 2.67 -46.48
CA ASN A 820 27.33 3.33 -45.40
C ASN A 820 28.22 3.52 -44.18
N THR A 821 28.96 2.48 -43.77
CA THR A 821 29.87 2.56 -42.62
C THR A 821 31.00 3.56 -42.90
N ILE A 822 31.60 3.53 -44.10
CA ILE A 822 32.65 4.47 -44.53
C ILE A 822 32.11 5.91 -44.53
N LEU A 823 30.91 6.14 -45.07
CA LEU A 823 30.28 7.44 -45.09
C LEU A 823 29.99 7.95 -43.68
N LEU A 824 29.47 7.09 -42.79
CA LEU A 824 29.20 7.44 -41.39
C LEU A 824 30.49 7.77 -40.63
N LYS A 825 31.60 7.06 -40.87
CA LYS A 825 32.93 7.40 -40.31
C LYS A 825 33.32 8.83 -40.67
N LYS A 826 33.20 9.20 -41.95
CA LYS A 826 33.56 10.55 -42.43
C LYS A 826 32.62 11.64 -41.92
N ILE A 827 31.32 11.34 -41.80
CA ILE A 827 30.34 12.27 -41.22
C ILE A 827 30.63 12.49 -39.72
N LEU A 828 30.83 11.42 -38.95
CA LEU A 828 31.16 11.49 -37.54
C LEU A 828 32.44 12.31 -37.31
N ALA A 829 33.49 12.06 -38.09
CA ALA A 829 34.74 12.83 -38.02
C ALA A 829 34.53 14.33 -38.31
N ALA A 830 33.70 14.66 -39.31
CA ALA A 830 33.39 16.05 -39.65
C ALA A 830 32.57 16.75 -38.55
N MET A 831 31.59 16.05 -37.95
CA MET A 831 30.80 16.56 -36.83
C MET A 831 31.66 16.78 -35.57
N LYS A 832 32.56 15.84 -35.24
CA LYS A 832 33.52 15.99 -34.14
C LYS A 832 34.47 17.17 -34.35
N GLN A 833 34.92 17.39 -35.59
CA GLN A 833 35.75 18.53 -35.94
C GLN A 833 35.01 19.86 -35.74
N ASP A 834 33.75 19.95 -36.16
CA ASP A 834 32.92 21.15 -35.97
C ASP A 834 32.63 21.44 -34.50
N LEU A 835 32.42 20.39 -33.69
CA LEU A 835 32.26 20.49 -32.24
C LEU A 835 33.52 21.06 -31.58
N ALA A 836 34.70 20.52 -31.91
CA ALA A 836 35.97 20.98 -31.37
C ALA A 836 36.29 22.44 -31.76
N GLN A 837 35.86 22.87 -32.95
CA GLN A 837 36.09 24.23 -33.45
C GLN A 837 34.97 25.22 -33.08
N LYS A 838 33.90 24.78 -32.39
CA LYS A 838 32.68 25.56 -32.12
C LYS A 838 32.09 26.24 -33.38
N LYS A 839 32.18 25.57 -34.53
CA LYS A 839 31.83 26.13 -35.85
C LYS A 839 30.41 25.80 -36.33
N SER A 840 29.56 25.26 -35.47
CA SER A 840 28.22 24.80 -35.85
C SER A 840 27.17 25.26 -34.84
N ASP A 841 26.13 25.93 -35.34
CA ASP A 841 24.93 26.29 -34.58
C ASP A 841 23.92 25.13 -34.51
N THR A 842 24.34 23.88 -34.73
CA THR A 842 23.46 22.72 -34.63
C THR A 842 23.21 22.41 -33.15
N PRO A 843 21.96 22.45 -32.68
CA PRO A 843 21.64 22.04 -31.32
C PRO A 843 22.14 20.63 -31.04
N ASP A 844 22.62 20.40 -29.82
CA ASP A 844 22.98 19.08 -29.29
C ASP A 844 24.10 18.34 -30.05
N LEU A 845 25.00 19.06 -30.73
CA LEU A 845 26.15 18.47 -31.42
C LEU A 845 27.08 17.69 -30.46
N SER A 846 27.03 17.95 -29.14
CA SER A 846 27.76 17.20 -28.12
C SER A 846 27.42 15.70 -28.09
N VAL A 847 26.27 15.29 -28.63
CA VAL A 847 25.83 13.87 -28.73
C VAL A 847 26.83 12.98 -29.48
N VAL A 848 27.72 13.55 -30.32
CA VAL A 848 28.72 12.75 -31.05
C VAL A 848 29.99 12.45 -30.25
N GLY A 849 30.17 13.05 -29.07
CA GLY A 849 31.44 13.02 -28.32
C GLY A 849 31.88 11.61 -27.91
N ASP A 850 30.94 10.81 -27.43
CA ASP A 850 31.08 9.45 -26.89
C ASP A 850 30.95 8.33 -27.95
N ILE A 851 30.67 8.67 -29.21
CA ILE A 851 30.52 7.71 -30.30
C ILE A 851 31.89 7.39 -30.91
N THR A 852 32.31 6.12 -30.91
CA THR A 852 33.55 5.63 -31.55
C THR A 852 33.27 5.01 -32.92
N GLU A 853 34.31 4.75 -33.70
CA GLU A 853 34.14 4.07 -34.99
C GLU A 853 33.60 2.64 -34.85
N GLU A 854 33.86 1.99 -33.71
CA GLU A 854 33.40 0.62 -33.41
C GLU A 854 31.88 0.54 -33.26
N HIS A 855 31.23 1.65 -32.91
CA HIS A 855 29.77 1.72 -32.81
C HIS A 855 29.07 1.80 -34.18
N LEU A 856 29.78 2.28 -35.22
CA LEU A 856 29.17 2.67 -36.49
C LEU A 856 28.50 1.54 -37.29
N PRO A 857 28.99 0.29 -37.29
CA PRO A 857 28.27 -0.83 -37.90
C PRO A 857 26.86 -1.02 -37.31
N TYR A 858 26.74 -0.90 -35.97
CA TYR A 858 25.46 -1.02 -35.28
C TYR A 858 24.55 0.19 -35.58
N TYR A 859 25.09 1.40 -35.54
CA TYR A 859 24.37 2.62 -35.94
C TYR A 859 23.83 2.52 -37.36
N GLY A 860 24.64 2.05 -38.32
CA GLY A 860 24.22 1.86 -39.71
C GLY A 860 23.01 0.92 -39.85
N SER A 861 22.90 -0.10 -39.00
CA SER A 861 21.74 -1.01 -38.98
C SER A 861 20.44 -0.32 -38.59
N GLN A 862 20.50 0.58 -37.61
CA GLN A 862 19.33 1.27 -37.06
C GLN A 862 18.99 2.54 -37.87
N LEU A 863 20.00 3.23 -38.41
CA LEU A 863 19.88 4.49 -39.16
C LEU A 863 18.96 4.41 -40.38
N LYS A 864 18.77 3.22 -40.95
CA LYS A 864 17.85 2.99 -42.07
C LYS A 864 16.41 3.40 -41.72
N GLU A 865 15.99 3.14 -40.48
CA GLU A 865 14.65 3.50 -40.01
C GLU A 865 14.45 5.02 -39.95
N TYR A 866 15.51 5.76 -39.60
CA TYR A 866 15.50 7.22 -39.50
C TYR A 866 15.70 7.91 -40.86
N ALA A 867 16.41 7.27 -41.79
CA ALA A 867 16.65 7.79 -43.14
C ALA A 867 15.39 7.69 -44.02
N LYS A 868 14.62 6.61 -43.92
CA LYS A 868 13.48 6.32 -44.80
C LYS A 868 12.39 7.42 -44.82
N PRO A 869 11.94 8.02 -43.70
CA PRO A 869 10.98 9.14 -43.75
C PRO A 869 11.48 10.35 -44.52
N LYS A 870 12.80 10.62 -44.49
CA LYS A 870 13.43 11.78 -45.15
C LYS A 870 13.53 11.61 -46.67
N THR A 871 13.37 10.39 -47.22
CA THR A 871 13.39 10.18 -48.67
C THR A 871 12.10 10.65 -49.38
N PHE A 872 10.98 10.78 -48.65
CA PHE A 872 9.66 11.11 -49.20
C PHE A 872 9.34 12.61 -49.29
N GLN A 873 10.19 13.51 -48.78
CA GLN A 873 10.00 14.96 -48.92
C GLN A 873 10.11 15.37 -50.41
N LYS A 874 9.17 16.15 -50.96
CA LYS A 874 9.17 16.53 -52.39
C LYS A 874 10.46 17.28 -52.77
N PRO A 875 11.03 17.06 -53.98
CA PRO A 875 12.12 17.89 -54.49
C PRO A 875 11.71 19.36 -54.51
N ILE A 876 12.61 20.27 -54.15
CA ILE A 876 12.39 21.71 -54.28
C ILE A 876 12.22 22.00 -55.78
N PRO A 877 11.11 22.60 -56.22
CA PRO A 877 10.94 22.96 -57.63
C PRO A 877 11.98 23.99 -58.03
N VAL A 878 12.62 23.77 -59.18
CA VAL A 878 13.51 24.75 -59.80
C VAL A 878 12.64 25.95 -60.22
N GLN A 879 12.79 27.09 -59.55
CA GLN A 879 12.14 28.33 -60.01
C GLN A 879 12.80 28.77 -61.33
N SER A 880 12.04 28.72 -62.44
CA SER A 880 12.43 29.41 -63.66
C SER A 880 12.14 30.91 -63.53
N PRO A 881 12.98 31.79 -64.08
CA PRO A 881 12.86 33.23 -63.91
C PRO A 881 11.80 33.80 -64.87
N SER A 882 10.54 33.78 -64.45
CA SER A 882 9.48 34.56 -65.11
C SER A 882 8.20 34.55 -64.28
N GLN A 883 8.00 35.62 -63.48
CA GLN A 883 6.71 36.30 -63.20
C GLN A 883 6.84 37.14 -61.92
N GLN A 884 7.40 38.34 -62.06
CA GLN A 884 7.03 39.50 -61.25
C GLN A 884 6.04 40.31 -62.10
N LEU A 885 4.78 40.41 -61.66
CA LEU A 885 3.83 41.50 -61.95
C LEU A 885 2.47 41.16 -61.29
N GLN A 886 2.32 41.57 -60.04
CA GLN A 886 1.20 42.37 -59.51
C GLN A 886 1.47 42.74 -58.05
#